data_AF-A0A6A5ZEG4-F1
#
_entry.id   AF-A0A6A5ZEG4-F1
#
_cell.length_a   1.000
_cell.length_b   1.000
_cell.length_c   1.000
_cell.angle_alpha   90.00
_cell.angle_beta   90.00
_cell.angle_gamma   90.00
#
_symmetry.space_group_name_H-M   'P 1'
#
loop_
_entity.id
_entity.type
_entity.pdbx_description
1 polymer ?
#
loop_
_entity_poly.entity_id
_entity_poly.type
_entity_poly.pdbx_seq_one_letter_code
_entity_poly.pdbx_strand_id
1 'polypeptide(L)'
;MSSPAYSQPLCTALQIALIELLQNWGVRPTAVVGHSSGEIAAAYAIGALSLESACKVAYFRGTLAASLISDSSIQEAMMSVGLPEDEARCYIARTQASSGTWERSSLTNYLVVSCINSPKNVTISGNEAKIDVLKATLDAEEIFARKLNTGVGYHSPQMELIAAEYRTSMGKLQTGTPVAGEPKMVSSVTGELISPRELCVPAYWVINMVSPVKFVSAILRITSQSPKALARKLNRSHHSAILTYDLIEMGPHSALRGPIKETLSTITRGGDITYATLLVRDMPAMETSLDTMARLHRIGYPISLRAINHQGKRANSKPVLLPSLPEYPFDHTQSYWCESHLSSNFRLRKHPRVDLLGTPAVDWNPSEAKWRKLTRLSETPWVQDHKINSTMIYPAAGMLVMAIEGIRQLMFEEIHTIRGYRLTDVTFSAPLIISSDDETETQLHMRQLQDASDKTSGRCEFRVYLHKDSEWAETCRGIVSIDYKDRNITEVDGGRELTRKNETFGRLWKQSFADCCYPVDKSDMYEYLRNIGLDYGPSFQAMNNIACSDDGQATAEIQVFELSSNESVNSVPVIHPVTLDAVAQLLFVALSKGGKEDMPTTIPTRITDCWISNEFGQESSPTVLQACTRSIRKGFRNTESEIFALDRRSGRPFLSIAKLESTTVSSELRGQENPGAKQQCYHLSWQPDVSMMSNEEIQYACTKGRMAALCPANMRNNLPFLIFTLIVKAYNSVLKGAIEVQDPVMRDFRQWMIQQIQSFAHNRLAYSLPEWKALAQDTEAQKSLLMRLIQQDGEAKWLITVGLQLPYILQGSIDIQIHTISKPHASRDELFAR
;
A
#
# COMPACT_ATOMS: atom_id res chain seq x y z
N MET A 1 -30.21 57.11 39.55
CA MET A 1 -29.14 57.95 40.15
C MET A 1 -28.69 59.00 39.13
N SER A 2 -29.38 60.13 39.04
CA SER A 2 -29.12 61.17 38.03
C SER A 2 -28.19 62.31 38.50
N SER A 3 -27.94 62.43 39.81
CA SER A 3 -27.09 63.50 40.35
C SER A 3 -25.59 63.25 40.08
N PRO A 4 -24.84 64.26 39.58
CA PRO A 4 -23.38 64.20 39.39
C PRO A 4 -22.57 63.78 40.61
N ALA A 5 -23.04 64.15 41.81
CA ALA A 5 -22.40 63.82 43.08
C ALA A 5 -22.32 62.30 43.32
N TYR A 6 -23.21 61.53 42.70
CA TYR A 6 -23.18 60.06 42.74
C TYR A 6 -22.67 59.46 41.43
N SER A 7 -23.14 59.94 40.28
CA SER A 7 -22.88 59.29 38.99
C SER A 7 -21.39 59.30 38.60
N GLN A 8 -20.67 60.39 38.86
CA GLN A 8 -19.23 60.47 38.55
C GLN A 8 -18.36 59.56 39.43
N PRO A 9 -18.45 59.61 40.78
CA PRO A 9 -17.65 58.73 41.62
C PRO A 9 -18.05 57.26 41.47
N LEU A 10 -19.35 56.93 41.31
CA LEU A 10 -19.77 55.54 41.10
C LEU A 10 -19.28 54.97 39.77
N CYS A 11 -19.33 55.76 38.68
CA CYS A 11 -18.80 55.32 37.39
C CYS A 11 -17.29 55.08 37.48
N THR A 12 -16.56 55.98 38.12
CA THR A 12 -15.11 55.85 38.32
C THR A 12 -14.76 54.63 39.17
N ALA A 13 -15.45 54.44 40.30
CA ALA A 13 -15.24 53.28 41.17
C ALA A 13 -15.52 51.96 40.44
N LEU A 14 -16.59 51.91 39.63
CA LEU A 14 -16.91 50.75 38.80
C LEU A 14 -15.82 50.48 37.77
N GLN A 15 -15.37 51.50 37.03
CA GLN A 15 -14.30 51.36 36.04
C GLN A 15 -13.00 50.85 36.68
N ILE A 16 -12.62 51.40 37.84
CA ILE A 16 -11.47 50.93 38.62
C ILE A 16 -11.63 49.47 39.02
N ALA A 17 -12.80 49.07 39.53
CA ALA A 17 -13.07 47.68 39.89
C ALA A 17 -12.96 46.72 38.68
N LEU A 18 -13.41 47.15 37.50
CA LEU A 18 -13.27 46.38 36.26
C LEU A 18 -11.80 46.29 35.80
N ILE A 19 -11.01 47.36 35.96
CA ILE A 19 -9.57 47.37 35.66
C ILE A 19 -8.85 46.37 36.57
N GLU A 20 -9.09 46.42 37.88
CA GLU A 20 -8.53 45.49 38.87
C GLU A 20 -8.94 44.04 38.56
N LEU A 21 -10.21 43.82 38.18
CA LEU A 21 -10.71 42.50 37.78
C LEU A 21 -9.96 41.95 36.57
N LEU A 22 -9.78 42.75 35.52
CA LEU A 22 -9.03 42.34 34.34
C LEU A 22 -7.57 42.03 34.67
N GLN A 23 -6.92 42.87 35.48
CA GLN A 23 -5.54 42.66 35.91
C GLN A 23 -5.40 41.33 36.67
N ASN A 24 -6.35 41.01 37.56
CA ASN A 24 -6.41 39.74 38.26
C ASN A 24 -6.65 38.54 37.32
N TRP A 25 -7.43 38.74 36.25
CA TRP A 25 -7.62 37.74 35.19
C TRP A 25 -6.45 37.63 34.21
N GLY A 26 -5.37 38.40 34.41
CA GLY A 26 -4.17 38.36 33.58
C GLY A 26 -4.25 39.24 32.32
N VAL A 27 -5.32 40.04 32.16
CA VAL A 27 -5.49 40.96 31.04
C VAL A 27 -5.00 42.34 31.44
N ARG A 28 -4.06 42.89 30.65
CA ARG A 28 -3.48 44.22 30.89
C ARG A 28 -3.51 45.07 29.63
N PRO A 29 -3.82 46.37 29.73
CA PRO A 29 -3.79 47.24 28.57
C PRO A 29 -2.35 47.47 28.11
N THR A 30 -2.18 47.74 26.82
CA THR A 30 -0.93 48.33 26.27
C THR A 30 -1.05 49.85 26.16
N ALA A 31 -2.27 50.33 25.93
CA ALA A 31 -2.60 51.74 25.98
C ALA A 31 -4.02 51.93 26.53
N VAL A 32 -4.28 53.13 27.06
CA VAL A 32 -5.58 53.53 27.59
C VAL A 32 -5.96 54.91 27.06
N VAL A 33 -7.26 55.10 26.85
CA VAL A 33 -7.89 56.37 26.49
C VAL A 33 -9.11 56.51 27.37
N GLY A 34 -9.28 57.68 27.99
CA GLY A 34 -10.50 58.04 28.69
C GLY A 34 -11.35 58.98 27.85
N HIS A 35 -12.67 58.96 28.07
CA HIS A 35 -13.58 59.99 27.57
C HIS A 35 -14.06 60.82 28.75
N SER A 36 -13.77 62.13 28.76
CA SER A 36 -14.17 63.03 29.86
C SER A 36 -13.70 62.49 31.23
N SER A 37 -14.60 62.22 32.17
CA SER A 37 -14.31 61.64 33.49
C SER A 37 -13.75 60.22 33.44
N GLY A 38 -13.93 59.50 32.33
CA GLY A 38 -13.26 58.21 32.12
C GLY A 38 -11.74 58.30 32.10
N GLU A 39 -11.17 59.50 31.90
CA GLU A 39 -9.72 59.70 32.06
C GLU A 39 -9.22 59.46 33.48
N ILE A 40 -10.07 59.61 34.49
CA ILE A 40 -9.71 59.37 35.89
C ILE A 40 -9.36 57.89 36.08
N ALA A 41 -10.22 56.99 35.58
CA ALA A 41 -9.96 55.55 35.60
C ALA A 41 -8.80 55.16 34.67
N ALA A 42 -8.64 55.82 33.52
CA ALA A 42 -7.50 55.59 32.63
C ALA A 42 -6.15 55.97 33.29
N ALA A 43 -6.10 57.08 34.02
CA ALA A 43 -4.91 57.51 34.76
C ALA A 43 -4.59 56.53 35.90
N TYR A 44 -5.60 56.00 36.57
CA TYR A 44 -5.44 54.91 37.53
C TYR A 44 -4.90 53.63 36.86
N ALA A 45 -5.41 53.24 35.69
CA ALA A 45 -5.03 52.02 34.98
C ALA A 45 -3.53 51.96 34.59
N ILE A 46 -2.88 53.12 34.46
CA ILE A 46 -1.44 53.22 34.18
C ILE A 46 -0.59 53.49 35.43
N GLY A 47 -1.20 53.50 36.62
CA GLY A 47 -0.53 53.80 37.89
C GLY A 47 -0.20 55.28 38.09
N ALA A 48 -0.72 56.19 37.25
CA ALA A 48 -0.49 57.63 37.41
C ALA A 48 -1.22 58.18 38.63
N LEU A 49 -2.43 57.68 38.93
CA LEU A 49 -3.14 58.00 40.17
C LEU A 49 -3.25 56.77 41.07
N SER A 50 -3.05 56.97 42.37
CA SER A 50 -3.49 56.03 43.41
C SER A 50 -5.02 55.92 43.45
N LEU A 51 -5.54 54.84 44.03
CA LEU A 51 -6.98 54.66 44.24
C LEU A 51 -7.59 55.87 44.96
N GLU A 52 -6.98 56.30 46.06
CA GLU A 52 -7.44 57.46 46.83
C GLU A 52 -7.46 58.74 46.00
N SER A 53 -6.42 58.96 45.18
CA SER A 53 -6.34 60.16 44.33
C SER A 53 -7.38 60.13 43.21
N ALA A 54 -7.58 58.98 42.56
CA ALA A 54 -8.63 58.81 41.56
C ALA A 54 -10.03 59.03 42.15
N CYS A 55 -10.29 58.50 43.35
CA CYS A 55 -11.52 58.74 44.08
C CYS A 55 -11.70 60.22 44.47
N LYS A 56 -10.64 60.92 44.92
CA LYS A 56 -10.68 62.36 45.23
C LYS A 56 -11.07 63.19 44.01
N VAL A 57 -10.38 62.96 42.88
CA VAL A 57 -10.65 63.64 41.61
C VAL A 57 -12.12 63.44 41.20
N ALA A 58 -12.61 62.19 41.19
CA ALA A 58 -14.00 61.91 40.81
C ALA A 58 -15.04 62.45 41.79
N TYR A 59 -14.78 62.34 43.10
CA TYR A 59 -15.71 62.79 44.15
C TYR A 59 -15.89 64.31 44.13
N PHE A 60 -14.79 65.08 44.14
CA PHE A 60 -14.90 66.54 44.14
C PHE A 60 -15.44 67.07 42.81
N ARG A 61 -15.12 66.43 41.67
CA ARG A 61 -15.70 66.78 40.38
C ARG A 61 -17.22 66.59 40.37
N GLY A 62 -17.70 65.48 40.92
CA GLY A 62 -19.13 65.18 41.02
C GLY A 62 -19.86 66.13 41.97
N THR A 63 -19.33 66.34 43.17
CA THR A 63 -19.96 67.18 44.20
C THR A 63 -20.05 68.64 43.78
N LEU A 64 -18.98 69.20 43.20
CA LEU A 64 -18.98 70.59 42.72
C LEU A 64 -19.80 70.76 41.44
N ALA A 65 -19.83 69.76 40.55
CA ALA A 65 -20.77 69.82 39.41
C ALA A 65 -22.23 69.77 39.87
N ALA A 66 -22.54 69.07 40.97
CA ALA A 66 -23.88 69.04 41.54
C ALA A 66 -24.29 70.37 42.17
N SER A 67 -23.37 71.17 42.71
CA SER A 67 -23.70 72.51 43.24
C SER A 67 -24.10 73.48 42.14
N LEU A 68 -23.59 73.31 40.91
CA LEU A 68 -24.01 74.07 39.74
C LEU A 68 -25.46 73.75 39.31
N ILE A 69 -25.94 72.53 39.53
CA ILE A 69 -27.35 72.17 39.26
C ILE A 69 -28.28 72.87 40.26
N SER A 70 -27.86 73.00 41.51
CA SER A 70 -28.67 73.67 42.54
C SER A 70 -28.76 75.19 42.35
N ASP A 71 -27.88 75.76 41.53
CA ASP A 71 -27.93 77.17 41.18
C ASP A 71 -28.89 77.39 40.00
N SER A 72 -30.10 77.85 40.29
CA SER A 72 -31.16 78.07 39.29
C SER A 72 -30.92 79.29 38.39
N SER A 73 -29.87 80.08 38.65
CA SER A 73 -29.58 81.29 37.87
C SER A 73 -28.98 81.00 36.48
N ILE A 74 -28.44 79.79 36.26
CA ILE A 74 -27.76 79.41 35.01
C ILE A 74 -28.30 78.05 34.53
N GLN A 75 -29.13 78.08 33.47
CA GLN A 75 -29.67 76.87 32.82
C GLN A 75 -28.78 76.45 31.64
N GLU A 76 -28.23 75.25 31.75
CA GLU A 76 -27.24 74.71 30.80
C GLU A 76 -27.62 73.31 30.37
N ALA A 77 -27.38 73.00 29.10
CA ALA A 77 -27.66 71.69 28.54
C ALA A 77 -26.52 71.20 27.65
N MET A 78 -26.49 69.89 27.45
CA MET A 78 -25.63 69.26 26.46
C MET A 78 -26.49 68.55 25.42
N MET A 79 -26.03 68.51 24.17
CA MET A 79 -26.72 67.85 23.07
C MET A 79 -25.73 67.10 22.19
N SER A 80 -25.97 65.81 21.97
CA SER A 80 -25.25 65.02 20.97
C SER A 80 -25.81 65.32 19.60
N VAL A 81 -24.95 65.67 18.65
CA VAL A 81 -25.29 66.06 17.28
C VAL A 81 -24.53 65.20 16.28
N GLY A 82 -25.23 64.65 15.28
CA GLY A 82 -24.68 63.83 14.21
C GLY A 82 -24.03 64.64 13.10
N LEU A 83 -23.07 65.50 13.44
CA LEU A 83 -22.30 66.32 12.48
C LEU A 83 -20.79 66.24 12.75
N PRO A 84 -19.96 66.45 11.71
CA PRO A 84 -18.54 66.77 11.88
C PRO A 84 -18.33 68.07 12.67
N GLU A 85 -17.15 68.21 13.29
CA GLU A 85 -16.82 69.39 14.11
C GLU A 85 -16.96 70.72 13.35
N ASP A 86 -16.41 70.80 12.13
CA ASP A 86 -16.41 72.02 11.34
C ASP A 86 -17.82 72.48 10.94
N GLU A 87 -18.69 71.52 10.58
CA GLU A 87 -20.09 71.78 10.27
C GLU A 87 -20.86 72.22 11.52
N ALA A 88 -20.68 71.51 12.65
CA ALA A 88 -21.31 71.89 13.91
C ALA A 88 -20.92 73.31 14.36
N ARG A 89 -19.65 73.71 14.15
CA ARG A 89 -19.19 75.09 14.41
C ARG A 89 -19.91 76.12 13.54
N CYS A 90 -20.24 75.78 12.29
CA CYS A 90 -21.01 76.65 11.42
C CYS A 90 -22.44 76.87 11.96
N TYR A 91 -23.12 75.79 12.39
CA TYR A 91 -24.45 75.91 13.01
C TYR A 91 -24.41 76.71 14.31
N ILE A 92 -23.42 76.45 15.17
CA ILE A 92 -23.19 77.20 16.41
C ILE A 92 -23.04 78.70 16.11
N ALA A 93 -22.19 79.07 15.15
CA ALA A 93 -21.96 80.47 14.79
C ALA A 93 -23.25 81.15 14.29
N ARG A 94 -24.07 80.46 13.47
CA ARG A 94 -25.37 80.98 13.02
C ARG A 94 -26.32 81.21 14.20
N THR A 95 -26.47 80.23 15.10
CA THR A 95 -27.38 80.31 16.26
C THR A 95 -26.94 81.39 17.27
N GLN A 96 -25.64 81.62 17.41
CA GLN A 96 -25.08 82.65 18.29
C GLN A 96 -25.21 84.06 17.69
N ALA A 97 -24.99 84.22 16.38
CA ALA A 97 -25.11 85.51 15.68
C ALA A 97 -26.51 86.13 15.83
N SER A 98 -27.55 85.31 15.95
CA SER A 98 -28.94 85.76 16.11
C SER A 98 -29.27 86.39 17.47
N SER A 99 -28.33 86.52 18.43
CA SER A 99 -28.61 87.09 19.76
C SER A 99 -27.53 87.98 20.36
N GLY A 100 -26.68 88.60 19.53
CA GLY A 100 -25.66 89.55 19.96
C GLY A 100 -24.30 88.93 20.28
N THR A 101 -23.27 89.77 20.44
CA THR A 101 -21.88 89.35 20.66
C THR A 101 -21.72 88.69 22.04
N TRP A 102 -21.17 87.48 22.07
CA TRP A 102 -20.82 86.79 23.32
C TRP A 102 -19.54 87.39 23.93
N GLU A 103 -19.59 87.74 25.22
CA GLU A 103 -18.41 87.99 26.05
C GLU A 103 -18.17 86.82 26.99
N ARG A 104 -16.92 86.36 27.10
CA ARG A 104 -16.55 85.19 27.92
C ARG A 104 -16.88 85.34 29.42
N SER A 105 -16.98 86.58 29.91
CA SER A 105 -17.41 86.94 31.28
C SER A 105 -18.90 86.76 31.51
N SER A 106 -19.71 86.84 30.45
CA SER A 106 -21.15 86.65 30.51
C SER A 106 -21.43 85.20 30.11
N LEU A 107 -21.74 84.35 31.10
CA LEU A 107 -22.21 82.96 30.86
C LEU A 107 -23.60 82.91 30.19
N THR A 108 -24.04 84.02 29.61
CA THR A 108 -25.27 84.13 28.83
C THR A 108 -24.89 84.13 27.35
N ASN A 109 -25.64 83.38 26.54
CA ASN A 109 -25.52 83.35 25.07
C ASN A 109 -24.25 82.69 24.48
N TYR A 110 -23.84 81.53 25.01
CA TYR A 110 -22.76 80.73 24.41
C TYR A 110 -23.20 79.31 24.02
N LEU A 111 -22.61 78.80 22.95
CA LEU A 111 -22.63 77.40 22.54
C LEU A 111 -21.21 77.00 22.15
N VAL A 112 -20.73 75.87 22.64
CA VAL A 112 -19.39 75.36 22.33
C VAL A 112 -19.46 73.87 22.01
N VAL A 113 -18.56 73.42 21.14
CA VAL A 113 -18.32 71.98 20.96
C VAL A 113 -17.57 71.47 22.20
N SER A 114 -18.22 70.62 22.99
CA SER A 114 -17.68 70.05 24.23
C SER A 114 -17.00 68.71 24.03
N CYS A 115 -17.48 67.89 23.09
CA CYS A 115 -16.87 66.60 22.78
C CYS A 115 -16.85 66.35 21.27
N ILE A 116 -15.75 65.82 20.76
CA ILE A 116 -15.61 65.29 19.40
C ILE A 116 -15.57 63.77 19.54
N ASN A 117 -16.73 63.13 19.47
CA ASN A 117 -16.91 61.70 19.78
C ASN A 117 -16.54 60.81 18.60
N SER A 118 -16.95 61.19 17.39
CA SER A 118 -16.61 60.50 16.15
C SER A 118 -16.46 61.52 15.01
N PRO A 119 -15.93 61.11 13.83
CA PRO A 119 -15.82 61.99 12.67
C PRO A 119 -17.15 62.65 12.24
N LYS A 120 -18.31 62.05 12.59
CA LYS A 120 -19.64 62.59 12.30
C LYS A 120 -20.50 62.75 13.57
N ASN A 121 -19.91 62.79 14.76
CA ASN A 121 -20.65 63.01 16.00
C ASN A 121 -19.88 63.91 16.96
N VAL A 122 -20.51 65.02 17.32
CA VAL A 122 -20.04 65.93 18.36
C VAL A 122 -21.07 66.07 19.48
N THR A 123 -20.61 66.53 20.64
CA THR A 123 -21.49 67.02 21.70
C THR A 123 -21.30 68.53 21.80
N ILE A 124 -22.42 69.24 21.88
CA ILE A 124 -22.48 70.70 22.04
C ILE A 124 -22.97 70.98 23.45
N SER A 125 -22.37 71.96 24.11
CA SER A 125 -22.72 72.41 25.45
C SER A 125 -22.90 73.92 25.48
N GLY A 126 -23.85 74.38 26.29
CA GLY A 126 -24.08 75.79 26.48
C GLY A 126 -25.47 76.05 27.04
N ASN A 127 -25.87 77.31 26.94
CA ASN A 127 -27.14 77.78 27.47
C ASN A 127 -28.32 76.94 26.94
N GLU A 128 -29.22 76.53 27.83
CA GLU A 128 -30.29 75.60 27.50
C GLU A 128 -31.21 76.13 26.39
N ALA A 129 -31.63 77.39 26.47
CA ALA A 129 -32.50 78.00 25.47
C ALA A 129 -31.82 78.04 24.07
N LYS A 130 -30.49 78.21 24.04
CA LYS A 130 -29.71 78.18 22.79
C LYS A 130 -29.58 76.79 22.20
N ILE A 131 -29.39 75.79 23.06
CA ILE A 131 -29.42 74.39 22.65
C ILE A 131 -30.78 74.04 22.05
N ASP A 132 -31.88 74.54 22.62
CA ASP A 132 -33.23 74.27 22.10
C ASP A 132 -33.47 74.94 20.74
N VAL A 133 -32.98 76.18 20.54
CA VAL A 133 -33.01 76.84 19.22
C VAL A 133 -32.20 76.05 18.19
N LEU A 134 -30.96 75.67 18.53
CA LEU A 134 -30.11 74.89 17.64
C LEU A 134 -30.77 73.53 17.32
N LYS A 135 -31.36 72.86 18.32
CA LYS A 135 -32.06 71.60 18.13
C LYS A 135 -33.21 71.76 17.13
N ALA A 136 -34.03 72.80 17.25
CA ALA A 136 -35.13 73.05 16.33
C ALA A 136 -34.64 73.25 14.89
N THR A 137 -33.51 73.94 14.70
CA THR A 137 -32.86 74.09 13.38
C THR A 137 -32.39 72.73 12.83
N LEU A 138 -31.70 71.93 13.65
CA LEU A 138 -31.19 70.63 13.23
C LEU A 138 -32.31 69.62 12.96
N ASP A 139 -33.38 69.62 13.76
CA ASP A 139 -34.56 68.78 13.54
C ASP A 139 -35.26 69.14 12.22
N ALA A 140 -35.37 70.44 11.90
CA ALA A 140 -35.97 70.91 10.64
C ALA A 140 -35.15 70.51 9.41
N GLU A 141 -33.85 70.29 9.58
CA GLU A 141 -32.93 69.82 8.54
C GLU A 141 -32.71 68.29 8.60
N GLU A 142 -33.50 67.56 9.40
CA GLU A 142 -33.43 66.10 9.58
C GLU A 142 -32.06 65.58 10.08
N ILE A 143 -31.30 66.43 10.77
CA ILE A 143 -29.99 66.08 11.36
C ILE A 143 -30.21 65.52 12.77
N PHE A 144 -29.56 64.39 13.07
CA PHE A 144 -29.66 63.77 14.39
C PHE A 144 -29.20 64.73 15.51
N ALA A 145 -30.11 65.06 16.42
CA ALA A 145 -29.84 65.91 17.58
C ALA A 145 -30.58 65.39 18.83
N ARG A 146 -29.83 64.99 19.86
CA ARG A 146 -30.39 64.45 21.11
C ARG A 146 -29.83 65.18 22.34
N LYS A 147 -30.72 65.87 23.06
CA LYS A 147 -30.41 66.49 24.36
C LYS A 147 -30.03 65.43 25.40
N LEU A 148 -28.99 65.68 26.16
CA LEU A 148 -28.45 64.79 27.19
C LEU A 148 -28.96 65.23 28.56
N ASN A 149 -29.35 64.25 29.38
CA ASN A 149 -29.86 64.51 30.72
C ASN A 149 -28.71 64.64 31.74
N THR A 150 -27.95 65.73 31.67
CA THR A 150 -26.82 66.01 32.57
C THR A 150 -27.11 67.13 33.56
N GLY A 151 -27.98 68.09 33.20
CA GLY A 151 -28.27 69.30 33.99
C GLY A 151 -27.10 70.29 34.13
N VAL A 152 -25.97 69.99 33.48
CA VAL A 152 -24.71 70.73 33.55
C VAL A 152 -24.04 70.71 32.17
N GLY A 153 -23.51 71.85 31.74
CA GLY A 153 -22.65 71.98 30.57
C GLY A 153 -21.21 71.60 30.89
N TYR A 154 -20.85 70.31 30.79
CA TYR A 154 -19.44 69.91 30.92
C TYR A 154 -18.61 70.37 29.72
N HIS A 155 -17.30 70.56 29.93
CA HIS A 155 -16.35 71.02 28.90
C HIS A 155 -16.78 72.33 28.25
N SER A 156 -17.26 73.25 29.10
CA SER A 156 -17.75 74.55 28.72
C SER A 156 -17.28 75.62 29.72
N PRO A 157 -17.41 76.91 29.39
CA PRO A 157 -17.17 78.02 30.31
C PRO A 157 -17.87 77.89 31.67
N GLN A 158 -19.03 77.22 31.78
CA GLN A 158 -19.70 77.01 33.07
C GLN A 158 -18.79 76.33 34.10
N MET A 159 -17.92 75.42 33.65
CA MET A 159 -17.00 74.68 34.53
C MET A 159 -15.90 75.56 35.13
N GLU A 160 -15.65 76.76 34.58
CA GLU A 160 -14.69 77.72 35.14
C GLU A 160 -15.16 78.25 36.51
N LEU A 161 -16.48 78.29 36.77
CA LEU A 161 -17.06 78.74 38.05
C LEU A 161 -16.58 77.91 39.25
N ILE A 162 -16.41 76.60 39.05
CA ILE A 162 -15.99 75.66 40.10
C ILE A 162 -14.51 75.27 39.98
N ALA A 163 -13.77 75.81 39.01
CA ALA A 163 -12.40 75.39 38.70
C ALA A 163 -11.42 75.63 39.87
N ALA A 164 -11.51 76.79 40.52
CA ALA A 164 -10.64 77.16 41.63
C ALA A 164 -10.89 76.30 42.88
N GLU A 165 -12.15 76.07 43.22
CA GLU A 165 -12.55 75.22 44.33
C GLU A 165 -12.18 73.76 44.06
N TYR A 166 -12.45 73.25 42.85
CA TYR A 166 -12.08 71.89 42.45
C TYR A 166 -10.57 71.64 42.56
N ARG A 167 -9.76 72.59 42.09
CA ARG A 167 -8.30 72.55 42.22
C ARG A 167 -7.85 72.44 43.67
N THR A 168 -8.44 73.24 44.54
CA THR A 168 -8.08 73.34 45.96
C THR A 168 -8.49 72.08 46.71
N SER A 169 -9.72 71.61 46.48
CA SER A 169 -10.30 70.44 47.14
C SER A 169 -9.58 69.13 46.81
N MET A 170 -9.03 68.98 45.59
CA MET A 170 -8.22 67.81 45.23
C MET A 170 -6.93 67.67 46.05
N GLY A 171 -6.36 68.78 46.53
CA GLY A 171 -5.11 68.78 47.30
C GLY A 171 -3.93 68.15 46.56
N LYS A 172 -3.06 67.45 47.29
CA LYS A 172 -1.92 66.72 46.71
C LYS A 172 -2.35 65.34 46.21
N LEU A 173 -2.23 65.12 44.90
CA LEU A 173 -2.46 63.81 44.29
C LEU A 173 -1.21 62.94 44.39
N GLN A 174 -1.41 61.65 44.64
CA GLN A 174 -0.38 60.65 44.83
C GLN A 174 -0.39 59.65 43.67
N THR A 175 0.80 59.26 43.23
CA THR A 175 1.00 58.19 42.24
C THR A 175 0.53 56.85 42.77
N GLY A 176 0.01 56.01 41.88
CA GLY A 176 -0.34 54.62 42.19
C GLY A 176 0.87 53.69 42.20
N THR A 177 0.60 52.40 42.30
CA THR A 177 1.61 51.36 42.13
C THR A 177 2.02 51.26 40.66
N PRO A 178 3.33 51.10 40.35
CA PRO A 178 3.77 50.87 38.98
C PRO A 178 3.11 49.64 38.36
N VAL A 179 2.50 49.80 37.19
CA VAL A 179 1.83 48.71 36.48
C VAL A 179 2.81 48.02 35.55
N ALA A 180 3.00 46.71 35.73
CA ALA A 180 3.92 45.96 34.88
C ALA A 180 3.41 45.91 33.43
N GLY A 181 4.31 46.24 32.49
CA GLY A 181 4.01 46.47 31.07
C GLY A 181 4.03 47.95 30.67
N GLU A 182 4.06 48.87 31.63
CA GLU A 182 4.13 50.34 31.42
C GLU A 182 3.13 50.84 30.36
N PRO A 183 1.82 50.59 30.52
CA PRO A 183 0.81 51.04 29.57
C PRO A 183 0.83 52.55 29.39
N LYS A 184 0.58 53.00 28.16
CA LYS A 184 0.58 54.43 27.83
C LYS A 184 -0.82 55.01 27.87
N MET A 185 -0.96 56.24 28.33
CA MET A 185 -2.21 56.99 28.22
C MET A 185 -2.11 58.03 27.10
N VAL A 186 -3.15 58.09 26.28
CA VAL A 186 -3.40 59.23 25.37
C VAL A 186 -4.50 60.08 25.99
N SER A 187 -4.18 61.35 26.24
CA SER A 187 -5.13 62.32 26.79
C SER A 187 -6.17 62.66 25.74
N SER A 188 -7.46 62.60 26.10
CA SER A 188 -8.53 63.11 25.25
C SER A 188 -8.63 64.63 25.30
N VAL A 189 -7.92 65.32 26.20
CA VAL A 189 -7.85 66.79 26.18
C VAL A 189 -6.91 67.28 25.08
N THR A 190 -5.73 66.66 24.96
CA THR A 190 -4.72 67.07 23.97
C THR A 190 -4.80 66.28 22.67
N GLY A 191 -5.28 65.03 22.71
CA GLY A 191 -5.20 64.07 21.61
C GLY A 191 -3.84 63.35 21.53
N GLU A 192 -2.95 63.60 22.47
CA GLU A 192 -1.55 63.13 22.45
C GLU A 192 -1.19 62.30 23.70
N LEU A 193 -0.02 61.64 23.64
CA LEU A 193 0.54 60.93 24.78
C LEU A 193 0.78 61.89 25.95
N ILE A 194 0.40 61.47 27.16
CA ILE A 194 0.59 62.26 28.38
C ILE A 194 1.47 61.52 29.38
N SER A 195 2.33 62.25 30.09
CA SER A 195 3.17 61.65 31.12
C SER A 195 2.39 61.39 32.42
N PRO A 196 2.69 60.30 33.17
CA PRO A 196 2.08 60.04 34.47
C PRO A 196 2.26 61.18 35.48
N ARG A 197 3.34 61.97 35.35
CA ARG A 197 3.64 63.10 36.22
C ARG A 197 2.66 64.26 36.03
N GLU A 198 2.25 64.53 34.79
CA GLU A 198 1.27 65.58 34.49
C GLU A 198 -0.12 65.23 35.05
N LEU A 199 -0.48 63.95 35.01
CA LEU A 199 -1.75 63.43 35.57
C LEU A 199 -1.81 63.54 37.11
N CYS A 200 -0.66 63.65 37.79
CA CYS A 200 -0.59 63.90 39.23
C CYS A 200 -0.77 65.38 39.61
N VAL A 201 -1.02 66.27 38.64
CA VAL A 201 -1.18 67.70 38.90
C VAL A 201 -2.66 68.07 38.89
N PRO A 202 -3.22 68.65 39.98
CA PRO A 202 -4.63 69.07 40.04
C PRO A 202 -5.06 69.99 38.89
N ALA A 203 -4.12 70.81 38.37
CA ALA A 203 -4.37 71.69 37.23
C ALA A 203 -4.80 70.94 35.97
N TYR A 204 -4.28 69.72 35.73
CA TYR A 204 -4.67 68.89 34.60
C TYR A 204 -6.16 68.52 34.67
N TRP A 205 -6.64 68.15 35.86
CA TRP A 205 -8.03 67.72 36.04
C TRP A 205 -9.02 68.87 35.90
N VAL A 206 -8.63 70.10 36.27
CA VAL A 206 -9.38 71.31 35.94
C VAL A 206 -9.47 71.49 34.42
N ILE A 207 -8.32 71.38 33.73
CA ILE A 207 -8.26 71.46 32.26
C ILE A 207 -9.14 70.38 31.61
N ASN A 208 -9.12 69.15 32.12
CA ASN A 208 -9.98 68.04 31.66
C ASN A 208 -11.48 68.28 31.86
N MET A 209 -11.87 69.08 32.86
CA MET A 209 -13.28 69.40 33.10
C MET A 209 -13.79 70.56 32.23
N VAL A 210 -12.89 71.49 31.87
CA VAL A 210 -13.22 72.74 31.15
C VAL A 210 -13.01 72.60 29.64
N SER A 211 -11.97 71.88 29.20
CA SER A 211 -11.55 71.82 27.79
C SER A 211 -12.31 70.76 27.00
N PRO A 212 -12.48 70.93 25.68
CA PRO A 212 -13.20 69.96 24.86
C PRO A 212 -12.50 68.59 24.80
N VAL A 213 -13.32 67.53 24.76
CA VAL A 213 -12.86 66.13 24.65
C VAL A 213 -12.62 65.78 23.19
N LYS A 214 -11.35 65.64 22.79
CA LYS A 214 -10.88 65.19 21.47
C LYS A 214 -10.77 63.67 21.37
N PHE A 215 -11.88 62.97 21.57
CA PHE A 215 -11.89 61.50 21.63
C PHE A 215 -11.48 60.85 20.31
N VAL A 216 -11.89 61.42 19.16
CA VAL A 216 -11.45 60.97 17.83
C VAL A 216 -9.92 60.97 17.73
N SER A 217 -9.27 62.10 18.05
CA SER A 217 -7.82 62.22 18.00
C SER A 217 -7.13 61.18 18.88
N ALA A 218 -7.67 60.95 20.09
CA ALA A 218 -7.11 59.97 21.02
C ALA A 218 -7.24 58.52 20.51
N ILE A 219 -8.38 58.14 19.92
CA ILE A 219 -8.56 56.80 19.33
C ILE A 219 -7.68 56.62 18.10
N LEU A 220 -7.60 57.62 17.20
CA LEU A 220 -6.71 57.57 16.03
C LEU A 220 -5.24 57.43 16.46
N ARG A 221 -4.82 58.10 17.54
CA ARG A 221 -3.45 58.00 18.07
C ARG A 221 -3.07 56.58 18.46
N ILE A 222 -3.96 55.82 19.10
CA ILE A 222 -3.70 54.43 19.52
C ILE A 222 -3.95 53.40 18.40
N THR A 223 -4.62 53.76 17.31
CA THR A 223 -5.03 52.82 16.24
C THR A 223 -4.36 53.07 14.89
N SER A 224 -4.33 54.31 14.38
CA SER A 224 -3.78 54.66 13.05
C SER A 224 -2.26 54.54 12.98
N GLN A 225 -1.57 54.71 14.11
CA GLN A 225 -0.11 54.62 14.19
C GLN A 225 0.40 53.26 14.65
N SER A 226 -0.49 52.26 14.68
CA SER A 226 -0.16 50.89 15.09
C SER A 226 0.65 50.18 13.99
N PRO A 227 1.93 49.86 14.22
CA PRO A 227 2.73 49.15 13.22
C PRO A 227 2.23 47.71 13.04
N LYS A 228 2.62 47.00 11.97
CA LYS A 228 2.30 45.57 11.82
C LYS A 228 3.01 44.69 12.87
N ALA A 229 4.20 45.11 13.30
CA ALA A 229 4.99 44.47 14.34
C ALA A 229 5.89 45.51 15.01
N LEU A 230 6.24 45.31 16.29
CA LEU A 230 7.17 46.18 17.00
C LEU A 230 8.62 45.85 16.58
N ALA A 231 9.13 46.52 15.55
CA ALA A 231 10.54 46.39 15.18
C ALA A 231 11.40 47.33 16.03
N ARG A 232 12.48 46.82 16.65
CA ARG A 232 13.43 47.65 17.39
C ARG A 232 14.18 48.55 16.42
N LYS A 233 13.84 49.85 16.43
CA LYS A 233 14.51 50.88 15.63
C LYS A 233 15.59 51.62 16.44
N LEU A 234 16.73 51.91 15.80
CA LEU A 234 17.89 52.57 16.41
C LEU A 234 17.56 53.97 16.99
N ASN A 235 16.63 54.69 16.36
CA ASN A 235 16.14 56.00 16.80
C ASN A 235 15.17 55.96 18.01
N ARG A 236 15.02 54.79 18.67
CA ARG A 236 14.11 54.55 19.80
C ARG A 236 12.62 54.84 19.56
N SER A 237 12.19 55.17 18.34
CA SER A 237 10.77 55.44 18.00
C SER A 237 9.81 54.27 18.29
N HIS A 238 10.33 53.05 18.40
CA HIS A 238 9.56 51.89 18.86
C HIS A 238 9.05 52.04 20.31
N HIS A 239 9.68 52.89 21.14
CA HIS A 239 9.22 53.20 22.50
C HIS A 239 7.96 54.08 22.52
N SER A 240 7.63 54.80 21.44
CA SER A 240 6.39 55.59 21.34
C SER A 240 5.29 54.86 20.57
N ALA A 241 5.61 53.81 19.82
CA ALA A 241 4.63 53.02 19.08
C ALA A 241 3.67 52.26 20.03
N ILE A 242 2.40 52.17 19.62
CA ILE A 242 1.33 51.45 20.33
C ILE A 242 0.80 50.40 19.38
N LEU A 243 0.79 49.14 19.79
CA LEU A 243 0.18 48.04 19.04
C LEU A 243 -1.20 47.75 19.59
N THR A 244 -2.23 47.96 18.78
CA THR A 244 -3.63 47.75 19.17
C THR A 244 -4.27 46.72 18.23
N TYR A 245 -4.76 45.63 18.80
CA TYR A 245 -5.52 44.58 18.12
C TYR A 245 -6.98 44.52 18.61
N ASP A 246 -7.18 44.76 19.90
CA ASP A 246 -8.48 44.69 20.56
C ASP A 246 -8.67 45.92 21.46
N LEU A 247 -9.86 46.51 21.41
CA LEU A 247 -10.32 47.59 22.28
C LEU A 247 -11.37 47.05 23.25
N ILE A 248 -11.18 47.29 24.54
CA ILE A 248 -12.14 46.90 25.57
C ILE A 248 -12.65 48.17 26.26
N GLU A 249 -13.95 48.42 26.14
CA GLU A 249 -14.59 49.56 26.81
C GLU A 249 -14.81 49.26 28.30
N MET A 250 -14.31 50.15 29.16
CA MET A 250 -14.47 50.10 30.60
C MET A 250 -15.58 51.07 31.02
N GLY A 251 -16.72 50.54 31.42
CA GLY A 251 -17.85 51.36 31.86
C GLY A 251 -19.09 50.52 32.20
N PRO A 252 -20.16 51.17 32.68
CA PRO A 252 -21.42 50.50 33.01
C PRO A 252 -22.19 50.00 31.77
N HIS A 253 -21.81 50.45 30.57
CA HIS A 253 -22.42 50.10 29.30
C HIS A 253 -21.45 50.44 28.15
N SER A 254 -21.73 49.93 26.95
CA SER A 254 -21.05 50.21 25.68
C SER A 254 -21.48 51.54 25.06
N ALA A 255 -21.33 52.63 25.81
CA ALA A 255 -21.73 53.98 25.38
C ALA A 255 -20.90 54.49 24.19
N LEU A 256 -19.63 54.08 24.08
CA LEU A 256 -18.70 54.55 23.06
C LEU A 256 -18.58 53.60 21.86
N ARG A 257 -19.34 52.48 21.84
CA ARG A 257 -19.30 51.49 20.74
C ARG A 257 -19.53 52.10 19.36
N GLY A 258 -20.57 52.93 19.23
CA GLY A 258 -20.90 53.61 17.97
C GLY A 258 -19.75 54.53 17.52
N PRO A 259 -19.38 55.52 18.35
CA PRO A 259 -18.28 56.44 18.03
C PRO A 259 -16.93 55.77 17.73
N ILE A 260 -16.56 54.73 18.47
CA ILE A 260 -15.33 53.95 18.22
C ILE A 260 -15.40 53.27 16.85
N LYS A 261 -16.50 52.56 16.54
CA LYS A 261 -16.65 51.88 15.24
C LYS A 261 -16.59 52.86 14.07
N GLU A 262 -17.23 54.01 14.21
CA GLU A 262 -17.22 55.04 13.18
C GLU A 262 -15.81 55.62 12.99
N THR A 263 -15.09 55.91 14.07
CA THR A 263 -13.69 56.35 14.01
C THR A 263 -12.80 55.30 13.33
N LEU A 264 -12.94 54.03 13.72
CA LEU A 264 -12.20 52.92 13.10
C LEU A 264 -12.48 52.81 11.59
N SER A 265 -13.71 53.07 11.15
CA SER A 265 -14.07 53.01 9.72
C SER A 265 -13.31 54.01 8.84
N THR A 266 -12.73 55.06 9.43
CA THR A 266 -11.91 56.04 8.70
C THR A 266 -10.47 55.59 8.45
N ILE A 267 -10.04 54.49 9.06
CA ILE A 267 -8.68 53.97 8.93
C ILE A 267 -8.72 52.69 8.09
N THR A 268 -7.78 52.54 7.15
CA THR A 268 -7.68 51.37 6.26
C THR A 268 -7.64 50.02 6.99
N ARG A 269 -7.08 49.97 8.21
CA ARG A 269 -6.98 48.76 9.05
C ARG A 269 -7.96 48.73 10.22
N GLY A 270 -8.96 49.60 10.24
CA GLY A 270 -9.93 49.65 11.34
C GLY A 270 -10.76 48.37 11.48
N GLY A 271 -11.00 47.66 10.38
CA GLY A 271 -11.72 46.37 10.38
C GLY A 271 -10.97 45.23 11.07
N ASP A 272 -9.64 45.31 11.17
CA ASP A 272 -8.81 44.33 11.89
C ASP A 272 -8.95 44.49 13.41
N ILE A 273 -9.30 45.70 13.88
CA ILE A 273 -9.36 46.02 15.31
C ILE A 273 -10.71 45.63 15.86
N THR A 274 -10.69 44.74 16.83
CA THR A 274 -11.93 44.26 17.43
C THR A 274 -12.34 45.09 18.65
N TYR A 275 -13.63 45.11 18.96
CA TYR A 275 -14.19 45.86 20.07
C TYR A 275 -14.98 44.94 21.01
N ALA A 276 -14.80 45.09 22.33
CA ALA A 276 -15.56 44.39 23.37
C ALA A 276 -15.93 45.36 24.52
N THR A 277 -16.88 44.95 25.37
CA THR A 277 -17.28 45.66 26.58
C THR A 277 -17.51 44.65 27.70
N LEU A 278 -17.13 44.98 28.93
CA LEU A 278 -17.36 44.07 30.05
C LEU A 278 -18.80 44.09 30.57
N LEU A 279 -19.48 45.24 30.43
CA LEU A 279 -20.84 45.42 30.93
C LEU A 279 -21.74 45.95 29.82
N VAL A 280 -22.97 45.46 29.82
CA VAL A 280 -24.05 45.91 28.94
C VAL A 280 -25.26 46.23 29.81
N ARG A 281 -25.94 47.34 29.51
CA ARG A 281 -27.14 47.75 30.23
C ARG A 281 -28.20 46.67 30.12
N ASP A 282 -28.92 46.44 31.21
CA ASP A 282 -30.02 45.46 31.31
C ASP A 282 -29.58 44.00 31.07
N MET A 283 -28.27 43.70 31.19
CA MET A 283 -27.71 42.36 31.07
C MET A 283 -26.94 41.94 32.33
N PRO A 284 -26.89 40.63 32.66
CA PRO A 284 -26.07 40.15 33.77
C PRO A 284 -24.57 40.47 33.57
N ALA A 285 -23.97 41.15 34.55
CA ALA A 285 -22.55 41.53 34.53
C ALA A 285 -21.61 40.31 34.43
N MET A 286 -21.96 39.20 35.08
CA MET A 286 -21.18 37.96 35.04
C MET A 286 -21.12 37.36 33.63
N GLU A 287 -22.25 37.31 32.92
CA GLU A 287 -22.30 36.72 31.59
C GLU A 287 -21.52 37.56 30.57
N THR A 288 -21.74 38.88 30.58
CA THR A 288 -21.09 39.82 29.64
C THR A 288 -19.58 39.90 29.84
N SER A 289 -19.11 39.87 31.10
CA SER A 289 -17.68 39.85 31.40
C SER A 289 -17.02 38.51 31.04
N LEU A 290 -17.68 37.38 31.32
CA LEU A 290 -17.17 36.05 30.95
C LEU A 290 -17.19 35.81 29.44
N ASP A 291 -18.18 36.30 28.71
CA ASP A 291 -18.21 36.24 27.23
C ASP A 291 -17.03 37.03 26.63
N THR A 292 -16.75 38.21 27.18
CA THR A 292 -15.58 39.00 26.77
C THR A 292 -14.28 38.24 27.03
N MET A 293 -14.14 37.56 28.18
CA MET A 293 -12.95 36.74 28.46
C MET A 293 -12.87 35.50 27.56
N ALA A 294 -13.98 34.81 27.31
CA ALA A 294 -14.02 33.67 26.41
C ALA A 294 -13.61 34.06 24.98
N ARG A 295 -13.99 35.26 24.54
CA ARG A 295 -13.56 35.81 23.26
C ARG A 295 -12.06 36.09 23.23
N LEU A 296 -11.52 36.78 24.23
CA LEU A 296 -10.08 37.04 24.32
C LEU A 296 -9.26 35.73 24.42
N HIS A 297 -9.77 34.71 25.13
CA HIS A 297 -9.13 33.40 25.23
C HIS A 297 -9.05 32.69 23.87
N ARG A 298 -10.13 32.72 23.08
CA ARG A 298 -10.17 32.14 21.72
C ARG A 298 -9.16 32.78 20.77
N ILE A 299 -8.86 34.07 20.96
CA ILE A 299 -7.88 34.82 20.15
C ILE A 299 -6.44 34.54 20.62
N GLY A 300 -6.26 33.93 21.79
CA GLY A 300 -4.94 33.53 22.31
C GLY A 300 -4.35 34.51 23.35
N TYR A 301 -5.15 35.40 23.93
CA TYR A 301 -4.69 36.23 25.05
C TYR A 301 -4.34 35.35 26.27
N PRO A 302 -3.28 35.69 27.04
CA PRO A 302 -2.81 34.91 28.17
C PRO A 302 -3.71 35.10 29.41
N ILE A 303 -4.95 34.64 29.34
CA ILE A 303 -5.96 34.77 30.40
C ILE A 303 -5.75 33.71 31.48
N SER A 304 -5.82 34.12 32.73
CA SER A 304 -5.80 33.22 33.88
C SER A 304 -7.18 32.60 34.09
N LEU A 305 -7.45 31.46 33.43
CA LEU A 305 -8.67 30.68 33.66
C LEU A 305 -8.82 30.25 35.13
N ARG A 306 -7.70 30.02 35.82
CA ARG A 306 -7.71 29.76 37.25
C ARG A 306 -8.26 30.95 38.04
N ALA A 307 -7.79 32.16 37.79
CA ALA A 307 -8.27 33.36 38.48
C ALA A 307 -9.75 33.64 38.18
N ILE A 308 -10.20 33.39 36.95
CA ILE A 308 -11.63 33.52 36.57
C ILE A 308 -12.50 32.53 37.38
N ASN A 309 -12.07 31.28 37.49
CA ASN A 309 -12.85 30.23 38.17
C ASN A 309 -12.72 30.26 39.70
N HIS A 310 -11.66 30.85 40.25
CA HIS A 310 -11.40 30.93 41.69
C HIS A 310 -11.88 32.28 42.29
N GLN A 311 -13.16 32.61 42.11
CA GLN A 311 -13.78 33.81 42.66
C GLN A 311 -14.77 33.48 43.80
N GLY A 312 -14.93 34.40 44.77
CA GLY A 312 -15.93 34.31 45.84
C GLY A 312 -15.82 33.05 46.71
N LYS A 313 -16.95 32.38 46.99
CA LYS A 313 -17.01 31.18 47.86
C LYS A 313 -16.18 29.99 47.34
N ARG A 314 -15.82 29.97 46.05
CA ARG A 314 -15.00 28.93 45.40
C ARG A 314 -13.50 29.19 45.49
N ALA A 315 -13.07 30.35 45.98
CA ALA A 315 -11.65 30.64 46.16
C ALA A 315 -10.96 29.66 47.13
N ASN A 316 -11.70 29.12 48.10
CA ASN A 316 -11.20 28.19 49.13
C ASN A 316 -11.51 26.71 48.84
N SER A 317 -12.20 26.38 47.75
CA SER A 317 -12.46 24.98 47.40
C SER A 317 -11.23 24.35 46.76
N LYS A 318 -10.84 23.14 47.20
CA LYS A 318 -9.79 22.37 46.53
C LYS A 318 -10.27 21.98 45.12
N PRO A 319 -9.47 22.20 44.07
CA PRO A 319 -9.84 21.78 42.72
C PRO A 319 -9.95 20.24 42.68
N VAL A 320 -10.96 19.75 41.97
CA VAL A 320 -11.14 18.33 41.68
C VAL A 320 -10.69 18.07 40.25
N LEU A 321 -9.91 17.01 40.04
CA LEU A 321 -9.51 16.61 38.69
C LEU A 321 -10.75 16.13 37.93
N LEU A 322 -10.91 16.54 36.67
CA LEU A 322 -11.95 16.03 35.77
C LEU A 322 -11.33 14.93 34.89
N PRO A 323 -11.44 13.64 35.26
CA PRO A 323 -10.80 12.55 34.52
C PRO A 323 -11.56 12.13 33.26
N SER A 324 -12.80 12.60 33.08
CA SER A 324 -13.75 12.07 32.09
C SER A 324 -14.08 13.06 30.97
N LEU A 325 -13.10 13.88 30.54
CA LEU A 325 -13.28 14.71 29.35
C LEU A 325 -13.15 13.84 28.09
N PRO A 326 -13.95 14.10 27.04
CA PRO A 326 -13.78 13.40 25.78
C PRO A 326 -12.40 13.69 25.20
N GLU A 327 -11.80 12.69 24.55
CA GLU A 327 -10.55 12.86 23.81
C GLU A 327 -10.72 13.82 22.62
N TYR A 328 -9.60 14.33 22.11
CA TYR A 328 -9.62 15.16 20.90
C TYR A 328 -10.19 14.34 19.74
N PRO A 329 -11.28 14.78 19.09
CA PRO A 329 -11.84 14.06 17.96
C PRO A 329 -10.98 14.31 16.72
N PHE A 330 -9.98 13.45 16.51
CA PHE A 330 -9.16 13.49 15.30
C PHE A 330 -10.04 13.35 14.05
N ASP A 331 -9.74 14.13 13.02
CA ASP A 331 -10.41 14.04 11.73
C ASP A 331 -9.97 12.77 10.99
N HIS A 332 -10.85 11.77 10.99
CA HIS A 332 -10.63 10.49 10.29
C HIS A 332 -11.33 10.45 8.93
N THR A 333 -11.77 11.59 8.37
CA THR A 333 -12.42 11.63 7.04
C THR A 333 -11.49 11.18 5.91
N GLN A 334 -10.18 11.41 6.06
CA GLN A 334 -9.16 10.90 5.15
C GLN A 334 -8.35 9.79 5.80
N SER A 335 -8.28 8.64 5.13
CA SER A 335 -7.39 7.54 5.52
C SER A 335 -6.02 7.74 4.89
N TYR A 336 -5.01 7.98 5.73
CA TYR A 336 -3.61 8.02 5.30
C TYR A 336 -2.98 6.62 5.39
N TRP A 337 -3.50 5.69 4.57
CA TRP A 337 -3.02 4.31 4.52
C TRP A 337 -2.37 4.02 3.16
N CYS A 338 -1.07 3.72 3.16
CA CYS A 338 -0.34 3.32 1.96
C CYS A 338 0.06 1.86 2.08
N GLU A 339 -0.61 0.99 1.32
CA GLU A 339 -0.35 -0.45 1.31
C GLU A 339 -0.09 -0.91 -0.13
N SER A 340 0.92 -1.76 -0.31
CA SER A 340 1.22 -2.36 -1.62
C SER A 340 0.17 -3.42 -1.97
N HIS A 341 -0.07 -3.62 -3.26
CA HIS A 341 -0.95 -4.70 -3.72
C HIS A 341 -0.46 -6.08 -3.24
N LEU A 342 0.84 -6.29 -3.07
CA LEU A 342 1.41 -7.53 -2.51
C LEU A 342 0.96 -7.74 -1.06
N SER A 343 1.07 -6.72 -0.21
CA SER A 343 0.61 -6.81 1.19
C SER A 343 -0.91 -7.03 1.25
N SER A 344 -1.65 -6.27 0.45
CA SER A 344 -3.10 -6.41 0.35
C SER A 344 -3.51 -7.82 -0.09
N ASN A 345 -2.88 -8.36 -1.15
CA ASN A 345 -3.14 -9.71 -1.65
C ASN A 345 -2.80 -10.80 -0.62
N PHE A 346 -1.79 -10.59 0.23
CA PHE A 346 -1.47 -11.51 1.32
C PHE A 346 -2.52 -11.48 2.43
N ARG A 347 -2.95 -10.29 2.87
CA ARG A 347 -3.90 -10.13 4.00
C ARG A 347 -5.34 -10.41 3.61
N LEU A 348 -5.74 -10.00 2.41
CA LEU A 348 -7.11 -10.00 1.91
C LEU A 348 -7.34 -11.07 0.83
N ARG A 349 -6.68 -12.23 0.96
CA ARG A 349 -6.89 -13.37 0.05
C ARG A 349 -8.37 -13.73 0.00
N LYS A 350 -8.90 -13.88 -1.22
CA LYS A 350 -10.30 -14.27 -1.44
C LYS A 350 -10.59 -15.71 -1.01
N HIS A 351 -9.64 -16.62 -1.21
CA HIS A 351 -9.80 -18.04 -0.92
C HIS A 351 -8.81 -18.50 0.17
N PRO A 352 -9.24 -19.38 1.09
CA PRO A 352 -8.35 -20.01 2.05
C PRO A 352 -7.39 -20.98 1.35
N ARG A 353 -6.39 -21.47 2.10
CA ARG A 353 -5.53 -22.57 1.64
C ARG A 353 -6.39 -23.81 1.35
N VAL A 354 -6.25 -24.35 0.15
CA VAL A 354 -6.87 -25.62 -0.26
C VAL A 354 -5.79 -26.70 -0.31
N ASP A 355 -5.95 -27.83 0.37
CA ASP A 355 -4.85 -28.79 0.53
C ASP A 355 -4.35 -29.38 -0.79
N LEU A 356 -5.24 -29.59 -1.76
CA LEU A 356 -4.86 -30.13 -3.07
C LEU A 356 -4.17 -29.11 -3.98
N LEU A 357 -4.44 -27.81 -3.82
CA LEU A 357 -4.03 -26.72 -4.72
C LEU A 357 -2.98 -25.77 -4.12
N GLY A 358 -3.01 -25.58 -2.80
CA GLY A 358 -2.16 -24.66 -2.04
C GLY A 358 -2.81 -23.29 -1.81
N THR A 359 -1.97 -22.26 -1.75
CA THR A 359 -2.38 -20.86 -1.57
C THR A 359 -2.10 -20.02 -2.82
N PRO A 360 -2.99 -19.07 -3.17
CA PRO A 360 -2.70 -18.05 -4.17
C PRO A 360 -1.37 -17.33 -3.91
N ALA A 361 -0.60 -17.11 -4.98
CA ALA A 361 0.64 -16.35 -4.92
C ALA A 361 0.38 -14.87 -4.57
N VAL A 362 1.37 -14.22 -3.95
CA VAL A 362 1.24 -12.84 -3.45
C VAL A 362 1.21 -11.82 -4.61
N ASP A 363 1.93 -12.12 -5.69
CA ASP A 363 1.92 -11.43 -6.98
C ASP A 363 0.69 -11.80 -7.83
N TRP A 364 -0.48 -11.94 -7.18
CA TRP A 364 -1.70 -12.42 -7.81
C TRP A 364 -2.06 -11.66 -9.09
N ASN A 365 -2.11 -12.38 -10.20
CA ASN A 365 -2.55 -11.91 -11.49
C ASN A 365 -3.58 -12.91 -12.04
N PRO A 366 -4.87 -12.55 -12.18
CA PRO A 366 -5.90 -13.49 -12.63
C PRO A 366 -5.70 -14.00 -14.07
N SER A 367 -4.96 -13.28 -14.92
CA SER A 367 -4.67 -13.72 -16.29
C SER A 367 -3.52 -14.72 -16.38
N GLU A 368 -2.62 -14.72 -15.39
CA GLU A 368 -1.44 -15.60 -15.24
C GLU A 368 -1.38 -16.07 -13.78
N ALA A 369 -2.45 -16.73 -13.35
CA ALA A 369 -2.69 -17.04 -11.95
C ALA A 369 -1.76 -18.14 -11.46
N LYS A 370 -1.27 -18.00 -10.22
CA LYS A 370 -0.32 -18.93 -9.62
C LYS A 370 -0.78 -19.36 -8.24
N TRP A 371 -0.63 -20.64 -7.96
CA TRP A 371 -0.79 -21.20 -6.63
C TRP A 371 0.49 -21.90 -6.23
N ARG A 372 0.86 -21.74 -4.97
CA ARG A 372 2.01 -22.40 -4.36
C ARG A 372 1.50 -23.43 -3.36
N LYS A 373 1.92 -24.68 -3.53
CA LYS A 373 1.59 -25.79 -2.63
C LYS A 373 2.87 -26.42 -2.10
N LEU A 374 2.93 -26.55 -0.79
CA LEU A 374 3.89 -27.39 -0.08
C LEU A 374 3.18 -28.66 0.33
N THR A 375 3.65 -29.80 -0.19
CA THR A 375 3.09 -31.11 0.12
C THR A 375 3.87 -31.71 1.28
N ARG A 376 3.19 -31.94 2.41
CA ARG A 376 3.70 -32.66 3.60
C ARG A 376 2.92 -33.93 3.81
N LEU A 377 3.60 -35.04 4.08
CA LEU A 377 2.94 -36.34 4.34
C LEU A 377 2.03 -36.31 5.58
N SER A 378 2.32 -35.44 6.56
CA SER A 378 1.47 -35.26 7.74
C SER A 378 0.10 -34.65 7.41
N GLU A 379 -0.01 -33.92 6.31
CA GLU A 379 -1.24 -33.24 5.88
C GLU A 379 -1.96 -34.00 4.76
N THR A 380 -1.21 -34.69 3.89
CA THR A 380 -1.78 -35.49 2.78
C THR A 380 -1.26 -36.94 2.84
N PRO A 381 -1.66 -37.73 3.86
CA PRO A 381 -1.09 -39.06 4.10
C PRO A 381 -1.42 -40.05 2.98
N TRP A 382 -2.57 -39.91 2.32
CA TRP A 382 -2.97 -40.78 1.20
C TRP A 382 -1.95 -40.81 0.06
N VAL A 383 -1.14 -39.76 -0.12
CA VAL A 383 -0.11 -39.70 -1.19
C VAL A 383 0.93 -40.81 -1.03
N GLN A 384 1.21 -41.26 0.20
CA GLN A 384 2.19 -42.31 0.47
C GLN A 384 1.78 -43.67 -0.14
N ASP A 385 0.49 -43.87 -0.41
CA ASP A 385 -0.05 -45.10 -0.96
C ASP A 385 0.03 -45.16 -2.49
N HIS A 386 0.51 -44.10 -3.16
CA HIS A 386 0.76 -44.12 -4.60
C HIS A 386 2.26 -44.28 -4.90
N LYS A 387 2.70 -45.54 -5.00
CA LYS A 387 4.10 -45.87 -5.29
C LYS A 387 4.23 -46.58 -6.64
N ILE A 388 5.27 -46.20 -7.38
CA ILE A 388 5.66 -46.86 -8.63
C ILE A 388 7.14 -47.23 -8.49
N ASN A 389 7.48 -48.51 -8.64
CA ASN A 389 8.80 -49.07 -8.39
C ASN A 389 9.35 -48.62 -7.03
N SER A 390 8.53 -48.74 -5.98
CA SER A 390 8.81 -48.32 -4.60
C SER A 390 9.13 -46.82 -4.38
N THR A 391 8.98 -45.98 -5.41
CA THR A 391 9.13 -44.51 -5.30
C THR A 391 7.76 -43.86 -5.13
N MET A 392 7.63 -42.94 -4.17
CA MET A 392 6.39 -42.17 -3.96
C MET A 392 6.24 -41.12 -5.06
N ILE A 393 5.20 -41.26 -5.87
CA ILE A 393 4.92 -40.36 -6.99
C ILE A 393 3.54 -39.76 -6.77
N TYR A 394 3.42 -38.44 -6.88
CA TYR A 394 2.12 -37.79 -6.83
C TYR A 394 1.29 -38.21 -8.06
N PRO A 395 0.05 -38.68 -7.88
CA PRO A 395 -0.71 -39.29 -8.96
C PRO A 395 -0.99 -38.29 -10.08
N ALA A 396 -0.99 -38.78 -11.32
CA ALA A 396 -1.39 -38.01 -12.50
C ALA A 396 -2.78 -37.38 -12.32
N ALA A 397 -3.70 -38.16 -11.74
CA ALA A 397 -5.04 -37.71 -11.34
C ALA A 397 -5.00 -36.48 -10.41
N GLY A 398 -4.03 -36.42 -9.48
CA GLY A 398 -3.89 -35.29 -8.56
C GLY A 398 -3.53 -33.98 -9.25
N MET A 399 -2.75 -34.04 -10.33
CA MET A 399 -2.41 -32.86 -11.13
C MET A 399 -3.61 -32.37 -11.95
N LEU A 400 -4.49 -33.27 -12.41
CA LEU A 400 -5.75 -32.89 -13.06
C LEU A 400 -6.69 -32.19 -12.07
N VAL A 401 -6.79 -32.72 -10.84
CA VAL A 401 -7.61 -32.11 -9.78
C VAL A 401 -7.09 -30.72 -9.40
N MET A 402 -5.76 -30.50 -9.35
CA MET A 402 -5.19 -29.16 -9.17
C MET A 402 -5.71 -28.17 -10.22
N ALA A 403 -5.74 -28.56 -11.50
CA ALA A 403 -6.22 -27.71 -12.57
C ALA A 403 -7.72 -27.38 -12.46
N ILE A 404 -8.53 -28.36 -12.04
CA ILE A 404 -9.98 -28.18 -11.79
C ILE A 404 -10.21 -27.21 -10.63
N GLU A 405 -9.51 -27.39 -9.52
CA GLU A 405 -9.64 -26.49 -8.37
C GLU A 405 -9.13 -25.08 -8.68
N GLY A 406 -8.06 -24.97 -9.48
CA GLY A 406 -7.54 -23.69 -9.94
C GLY A 406 -8.54 -22.92 -10.80
N ILE A 407 -9.15 -23.56 -11.80
CA ILE A 407 -10.17 -22.88 -12.64
C ILE A 407 -11.42 -22.53 -11.83
N ARG A 408 -11.79 -23.34 -10.85
CA ARG A 408 -12.92 -23.07 -9.95
C ARG A 408 -12.70 -21.81 -9.13
N GLN A 409 -11.48 -21.57 -8.64
CA GLN A 409 -11.15 -20.32 -7.93
C GLN A 409 -11.11 -19.11 -8.87
N LEU A 410 -10.66 -19.26 -10.12
CA LEU A 410 -10.63 -18.15 -11.08
C LEU A 410 -12.02 -17.71 -11.55
N MET A 411 -12.92 -18.67 -11.71
CA MET A 411 -14.25 -18.44 -12.29
C MET A 411 -15.37 -18.45 -11.23
N PHE A 412 -15.01 -18.31 -9.94
CA PHE A 412 -15.94 -18.37 -8.81
C PHE A 412 -17.07 -17.31 -8.87
N GLU A 413 -16.83 -16.17 -9.52
CA GLU A 413 -17.78 -15.05 -9.60
C GLU A 413 -18.75 -15.13 -10.81
N GLU A 414 -18.69 -16.18 -11.64
CA GLU A 414 -19.61 -16.31 -12.76
C GLU A 414 -21.00 -16.83 -12.35
N ILE A 415 -22.05 -16.23 -12.90
CA ILE A 415 -23.47 -16.50 -12.57
C ILE A 415 -23.98 -17.82 -13.19
N HIS A 416 -23.16 -18.48 -14.03
CA HIS A 416 -23.58 -19.66 -14.78
C HIS A 416 -23.53 -20.94 -13.94
N THR A 417 -24.51 -21.84 -14.15
CA THR A 417 -24.51 -23.13 -13.47
C THR A 417 -23.50 -24.08 -14.11
N ILE A 418 -22.46 -24.44 -13.36
CA ILE A 418 -21.42 -25.38 -13.81
C ILE A 418 -21.99 -26.81 -13.88
N ARG A 419 -21.81 -27.45 -15.02
CA ARG A 419 -22.15 -28.86 -15.25
C ARG A 419 -20.96 -29.77 -14.94
N GLY A 420 -19.77 -29.39 -15.37
CA GLY A 420 -18.56 -30.18 -15.20
C GLY A 420 -17.33 -29.45 -15.70
N TYR A 421 -16.20 -30.14 -15.66
CA TYR A 421 -14.90 -29.64 -16.06
C TYR A 421 -14.34 -30.57 -17.13
N ARG A 422 -13.77 -29.98 -18.18
CA ARG A 422 -13.21 -30.71 -19.32
C ARG A 422 -11.74 -30.37 -19.47
N LEU A 423 -10.89 -31.39 -19.40
CA LEU A 423 -9.45 -31.30 -19.61
C LEU A 423 -9.10 -31.89 -20.98
N THR A 424 -8.40 -31.12 -21.80
CA THR A 424 -8.01 -31.50 -23.16
C THR A 424 -6.51 -31.35 -23.36
N ASP A 425 -5.94 -32.23 -24.18
CA ASP A 425 -4.52 -32.24 -24.53
C ASP A 425 -3.58 -32.18 -23.30
N VAL A 426 -3.92 -32.94 -22.25
CA VAL A 426 -3.06 -33.04 -21.07
C VAL A 426 -1.88 -33.95 -21.38
N THR A 427 -0.69 -33.49 -21.05
CA THR A 427 0.58 -34.21 -21.22
C THR A 427 1.34 -34.25 -19.90
N PHE A 428 1.83 -35.43 -19.54
CA PHE A 428 2.67 -35.65 -18.37
C PHE A 428 4.12 -35.81 -18.83
N SER A 429 4.91 -34.76 -18.64
CA SER A 429 6.29 -34.67 -19.14
C SER A 429 7.30 -35.34 -18.20
N ALA A 430 7.05 -35.29 -16.89
CA ALA A 430 7.93 -35.85 -15.87
C ALA A 430 7.11 -36.26 -14.62
N PRO A 431 7.56 -37.28 -13.87
CA PRO A 431 6.91 -37.67 -12.62
C PRO A 431 7.13 -36.62 -11.53
N LEU A 432 6.10 -36.36 -10.74
CA LEU A 432 6.20 -35.51 -9.55
C LEU A 432 6.53 -36.39 -8.35
N ILE A 433 7.82 -36.46 -7.99
CA ILE A 433 8.33 -37.31 -6.90
C ILE A 433 8.11 -36.61 -5.57
N ILE A 434 7.55 -37.32 -4.60
CA ILE A 434 7.31 -36.82 -3.24
C ILE A 434 8.42 -37.32 -2.32
N SER A 435 9.07 -36.40 -1.61
CA SER A 435 10.08 -36.75 -0.60
C SER A 435 9.42 -37.23 0.69
N SER A 436 10.03 -38.20 1.37
CA SER A 436 9.61 -38.63 2.71
C SER A 436 10.06 -37.66 3.81
N ASP A 437 11.20 -37.01 3.59
CA ASP A 437 11.93 -36.29 4.64
C ASP A 437 11.76 -34.77 4.52
N ASP A 438 11.48 -34.28 3.31
CA ASP A 438 11.38 -32.85 2.98
C ASP A 438 10.01 -32.47 2.41
N GLU A 439 9.66 -31.18 2.53
CA GLU A 439 8.49 -30.64 1.84
C GLU A 439 8.68 -30.65 0.33
N THR A 440 7.69 -31.17 -0.39
CA THR A 440 7.70 -31.10 -1.85
C THR A 440 6.96 -29.85 -2.32
N GLU A 441 7.69 -28.88 -2.85
CA GLU A 441 7.13 -27.63 -3.36
C GLU A 441 6.67 -27.76 -4.81
N THR A 442 5.43 -27.36 -5.06
CA THR A 442 4.79 -27.40 -6.38
C THR A 442 4.09 -26.08 -6.67
N GLN A 443 4.03 -25.72 -7.94
CA GLN A 443 3.29 -24.55 -8.41
C GLN A 443 2.35 -24.92 -9.54
N LEU A 444 1.09 -24.47 -9.43
CA LEU A 444 0.15 -24.46 -10.54
C LEU A 444 0.17 -23.07 -11.17
N HIS A 445 0.42 -22.99 -12.47
CA HIS A 445 0.29 -21.77 -13.27
C HIS A 445 -0.91 -21.94 -14.19
N MET A 446 -1.78 -20.94 -14.26
CA MET A 446 -2.93 -20.93 -15.16
C MET A 446 -2.96 -19.65 -15.98
N ARG A 447 -2.97 -19.82 -17.29
CA ARG A 447 -3.08 -18.72 -18.24
C ARG A 447 -4.45 -18.75 -18.90
N GLN A 448 -5.18 -17.65 -18.77
CA GLN A 448 -6.47 -17.52 -19.46
C GLN A 448 -6.25 -17.47 -20.96
N LEU A 449 -6.93 -18.36 -21.70
CA LEU A 449 -6.91 -18.37 -23.15
C LEU A 449 -8.07 -17.51 -23.66
N GLN A 450 -7.75 -16.43 -24.38
CA GLN A 450 -8.77 -15.59 -25.02
C GLN A 450 -8.94 -16.02 -26.48
N ASP A 451 -10.11 -16.54 -26.83
CA ASP A 451 -10.51 -16.69 -28.22
C ASP A 451 -11.17 -15.38 -28.70
N ALA A 452 -10.78 -14.90 -29.89
CA ALA A 452 -11.31 -13.67 -30.48
C ALA A 452 -12.84 -13.68 -30.66
N SER A 453 -13.45 -14.88 -30.71
CA SER A 453 -14.89 -15.10 -30.85
C SER A 453 -15.63 -15.36 -29.53
N ASP A 454 -14.94 -15.72 -28.44
CA ASP A 454 -15.60 -16.06 -27.17
C ASP A 454 -14.77 -15.61 -25.96
N LYS A 455 -15.04 -14.38 -25.51
CA LYS A 455 -14.42 -13.75 -24.33
C LYS A 455 -14.82 -14.41 -23.00
N THR A 456 -15.66 -15.43 -23.03
CA THR A 456 -16.28 -16.04 -21.86
C THR A 456 -16.13 -17.56 -21.85
N SER A 457 -15.21 -18.10 -22.65
CA SER A 457 -15.07 -19.54 -22.88
C SER A 457 -14.59 -20.35 -21.67
N GLY A 458 -14.35 -19.72 -20.51
CA GLY A 458 -13.96 -20.40 -19.27
C GLY A 458 -12.80 -21.38 -19.50
N ARG A 459 -11.82 -20.98 -20.32
CA ARG A 459 -10.72 -21.82 -20.82
C ARG A 459 -9.38 -21.31 -20.31
N CYS A 460 -8.61 -22.19 -19.69
CA CYS A 460 -7.28 -21.90 -19.18
C CYS A 460 -6.29 -22.97 -19.64
N GLU A 461 -5.11 -22.55 -20.09
CA GLU A 461 -3.96 -23.44 -20.12
C GLU A 461 -3.42 -23.56 -18.70
N PHE A 462 -3.18 -24.78 -18.23
CA PHE A 462 -2.55 -25.02 -16.94
C PHE A 462 -1.19 -25.69 -17.10
N ARG A 463 -0.26 -25.36 -16.21
CA ARG A 463 1.05 -25.98 -16.10
C ARG A 463 1.37 -26.22 -14.63
N VAL A 464 1.85 -27.42 -14.33
CA VAL A 464 2.30 -27.81 -13.00
C VAL A 464 3.82 -27.89 -13.02
N TYR A 465 4.44 -27.20 -12.07
CA TYR A 465 5.88 -27.22 -11.87
C TYR A 465 6.22 -27.85 -10.52
N LEU A 466 7.30 -28.62 -10.51
CA LEU A 466 7.96 -29.15 -9.32
C LEU A 466 9.25 -28.36 -9.07
N HIS A 467 9.45 -27.91 -7.84
CA HIS A 467 10.73 -27.34 -7.44
C HIS A 467 11.67 -28.45 -6.96
N LYS A 468 12.82 -28.58 -7.62
CA LYS A 468 13.85 -29.56 -7.28
C LYS A 468 15.23 -28.96 -7.56
N ASP A 469 16.19 -29.16 -6.64
CA ASP A 469 17.59 -28.74 -6.81
C ASP A 469 17.76 -27.23 -7.15
N SER A 470 16.92 -26.37 -6.57
CA SER A 470 16.84 -24.92 -6.86
C SER A 470 16.38 -24.54 -8.28
N GLU A 471 15.80 -25.48 -9.02
CA GLU A 471 15.22 -25.26 -10.35
C GLU A 471 13.73 -25.66 -10.38
N TRP A 472 13.00 -25.09 -11.34
CA TRP A 472 11.60 -25.43 -11.60
C TRP A 472 11.51 -26.32 -12.83
N ALA A 473 10.94 -27.51 -12.68
CA ALA A 473 10.71 -28.46 -13.77
C ALA A 473 9.22 -28.60 -14.07
N GLU A 474 8.82 -28.48 -15.35
CA GLU A 474 7.44 -28.73 -15.78
C GLU A 474 7.13 -30.24 -15.71
N THR A 475 6.10 -30.61 -14.95
CA THR A 475 5.67 -32.01 -14.80
C THR A 475 4.43 -32.33 -15.61
N CYS A 476 3.50 -31.39 -15.71
CA CYS A 476 2.23 -31.58 -16.40
C CYS A 476 1.77 -30.28 -17.05
N ARG A 477 1.19 -30.37 -18.25
CA ARG A 477 0.50 -29.25 -18.91
C ARG A 477 -0.74 -29.72 -19.64
N GLY A 478 -1.71 -28.84 -19.80
CA GLY A 478 -2.91 -29.11 -20.59
C GLY A 478 -3.84 -27.91 -20.63
N ILE A 479 -5.03 -28.10 -21.19
CA ILE A 479 -6.08 -27.09 -21.20
C ILE A 479 -7.23 -27.58 -20.33
N VAL A 480 -7.72 -26.74 -19.43
CA VAL A 480 -8.92 -26.98 -18.64
C VAL A 480 -10.00 -25.96 -19.03
N SER A 481 -11.23 -26.45 -19.16
CA SER A 481 -12.39 -25.66 -19.55
C SER A 481 -13.61 -26.01 -18.71
N ILE A 482 -14.47 -25.02 -18.48
CA ILE A 482 -15.73 -25.21 -17.77
C ILE A 482 -16.84 -25.56 -18.77
N ASP A 483 -17.56 -26.65 -18.50
CA ASP A 483 -18.80 -27.02 -19.18
C ASP A 483 -19.98 -26.43 -18.39
N TYR A 484 -20.66 -25.42 -18.95
CA TYR A 484 -21.82 -24.77 -18.34
C TYR A 484 -23.14 -25.39 -18.84
N LYS A 485 -24.12 -25.54 -17.95
CA LYS A 485 -25.46 -26.09 -18.29
C LYS A 485 -26.18 -25.25 -19.36
N ASP A 486 -26.04 -23.93 -19.31
CA ASP A 486 -26.84 -23.00 -20.11
C ASP A 486 -26.24 -22.69 -21.49
N ARG A 487 -24.94 -22.97 -21.72
CA ARG A 487 -24.22 -22.60 -22.96
C ARG A 487 -24.14 -23.70 -23.99
N ASN A 488 -24.26 -24.96 -23.58
CA ASN A 488 -24.18 -26.11 -24.49
C ASN A 488 -25.51 -26.42 -25.20
N ILE A 489 -26.56 -25.62 -24.98
CA ILE A 489 -27.81 -25.65 -25.73
C ILE A 489 -27.79 -24.51 -26.74
N THR A 490 -27.22 -24.76 -27.92
CA THR A 490 -27.34 -23.81 -29.04
C THR A 490 -28.73 -23.93 -29.67
N GLU A 491 -29.27 -22.85 -30.26
CA GLU A 491 -30.54 -22.88 -31.00
C GLU A 491 -30.56 -23.94 -32.12
N VAL A 492 -29.37 -24.32 -32.61
CA VAL A 492 -29.16 -25.32 -33.67
C VAL A 492 -29.06 -26.75 -33.13
N ASP A 493 -28.41 -27.01 -32.00
CA ASP A 493 -28.28 -28.37 -31.43
C ASP A 493 -29.45 -28.74 -30.52
N GLY A 494 -29.96 -27.82 -29.70
CA GLY A 494 -31.03 -28.09 -28.75
C GLY A 494 -30.69 -29.16 -27.70
N GLY A 495 -29.40 -29.39 -27.41
CA GLY A 495 -28.91 -30.43 -26.49
C GLY A 495 -28.94 -31.86 -27.05
N ARG A 496 -29.14 -32.03 -28.36
CA ARG A 496 -29.20 -33.35 -29.02
C ARG A 496 -27.85 -34.05 -29.05
N GLU A 497 -26.76 -33.32 -29.27
CA GLU A 497 -25.40 -33.90 -29.24
C GLU A 497 -25.11 -34.50 -27.88
N LEU A 498 -25.47 -33.78 -26.83
CA LEU A 498 -25.25 -34.24 -25.47
C LEU A 498 -26.07 -35.48 -25.12
N THR A 499 -27.34 -35.47 -25.50
CA THR A 499 -28.25 -36.61 -25.29
C THR A 499 -27.71 -37.86 -26.00
N ARG A 500 -27.28 -37.73 -27.26
CA ARG A 500 -26.67 -38.84 -28.03
C ARG A 500 -25.36 -39.35 -27.41
N LYS A 501 -24.53 -38.47 -26.86
CA LYS A 501 -23.31 -38.86 -26.14
C LYS A 501 -23.65 -39.70 -24.91
N ASN A 502 -24.56 -39.23 -24.07
CA ASN A 502 -25.02 -39.97 -22.88
C ASN A 502 -25.66 -41.32 -23.25
N GLU A 503 -26.48 -41.37 -24.29
CA GLU A 503 -27.07 -42.62 -24.80
C GLU A 503 -26.00 -43.60 -25.31
N THR A 504 -24.97 -43.09 -25.97
CA THR A 504 -23.85 -43.91 -26.47
C THR A 504 -23.03 -44.47 -25.32
N PHE A 505 -22.74 -43.67 -24.29
CA PHE A 505 -22.09 -44.15 -23.07
C PHE A 505 -22.95 -45.18 -22.33
N GLY A 506 -24.25 -44.94 -22.20
CA GLY A 506 -25.16 -45.91 -21.58
C GLY A 506 -25.23 -47.24 -22.33
N ARG A 507 -25.14 -47.23 -23.67
CA ARG A 507 -25.05 -48.46 -24.48
C ARG A 507 -23.73 -49.19 -24.29
N LEU A 508 -22.60 -48.48 -24.35
CA LEU A 508 -21.26 -49.05 -24.15
C LEU A 508 -21.13 -49.65 -22.76
N TRP A 509 -21.63 -48.96 -21.73
CA TRP A 509 -21.63 -49.47 -20.36
C TRP A 509 -22.43 -50.77 -20.23
N LYS A 510 -23.65 -50.83 -20.77
CA LYS A 510 -24.47 -52.06 -20.76
C LYS A 510 -23.79 -53.22 -21.48
N GLN A 511 -23.11 -52.94 -22.59
CA GLN A 511 -22.36 -53.94 -23.35
C GLN A 511 -21.16 -54.45 -22.55
N SER A 512 -20.31 -53.56 -22.03
CA SER A 512 -19.11 -53.97 -21.28
C SER A 512 -19.44 -54.78 -20.02
N PHE A 513 -20.51 -54.45 -19.30
CA PHE A 513 -20.96 -55.23 -18.14
C PHE A 513 -21.61 -56.58 -18.52
N ALA A 514 -22.10 -56.73 -19.75
CA ALA A 514 -22.58 -58.01 -20.27
C ALA A 514 -21.46 -58.88 -20.85
N ASP A 515 -20.45 -58.26 -21.47
CA ASP A 515 -19.33 -58.93 -22.13
C ASP A 515 -18.24 -59.38 -21.13
N CYS A 516 -18.06 -58.64 -20.02
CA CYS A 516 -17.07 -58.96 -18.99
C CYS A 516 -17.59 -60.04 -18.04
N CYS A 517 -17.44 -61.30 -18.45
CA CYS A 517 -17.93 -62.46 -17.71
C CYS A 517 -16.88 -63.12 -16.79
N TYR A 518 -15.61 -62.73 -16.87
CA TYR A 518 -14.55 -63.34 -16.07
C TYR A 518 -14.29 -62.52 -14.80
N PRO A 519 -14.70 -63.01 -13.61
CA PRO A 519 -14.43 -62.31 -12.36
C PRO A 519 -12.92 -62.35 -12.05
N VAL A 520 -12.42 -61.27 -11.46
CA VAL A 520 -11.03 -61.12 -11.01
C VAL A 520 -11.05 -60.82 -9.52
N ASP A 521 -10.27 -61.58 -8.73
CA ASP A 521 -10.13 -61.29 -7.31
C ASP A 521 -9.34 -59.99 -7.10
N LYS A 522 -9.81 -59.17 -6.16
CA LYS A 522 -9.20 -57.87 -5.85
C LYS A 522 -7.75 -58.02 -5.36
N SER A 523 -7.52 -58.96 -4.45
CA SER A 523 -6.21 -59.15 -3.81
C SER A 523 -5.20 -59.63 -4.82
N ASP A 524 -5.59 -60.63 -5.63
CA ASP A 524 -4.76 -61.17 -6.71
C ASP A 524 -4.42 -60.09 -7.74
N MET A 525 -5.38 -59.23 -8.10
CA MET A 525 -5.15 -58.15 -9.05
C MET A 525 -4.14 -57.13 -8.51
N TYR A 526 -4.28 -56.67 -7.28
CA TYR A 526 -3.34 -55.71 -6.70
C TYR A 526 -1.96 -56.32 -6.40
N GLU A 527 -1.89 -57.61 -6.08
CA GLU A 527 -0.62 -58.34 -5.98
C GLU A 527 0.07 -58.46 -7.35
N TYR A 528 -0.69 -58.73 -8.41
CA TYR A 528 -0.19 -58.68 -9.78
C TYR A 528 0.33 -57.29 -10.15
N LEU A 529 -0.41 -56.21 -9.83
CA LEU A 529 0.03 -54.83 -10.07
C LEU A 529 1.34 -54.52 -9.34
N ARG A 530 1.47 -54.98 -8.10
CA ARG A 530 2.69 -54.86 -7.31
C ARG A 530 3.88 -55.55 -7.99
N ASN A 531 3.68 -56.76 -8.50
CA ASN A 531 4.73 -57.54 -9.18
C ASN A 531 5.22 -56.88 -10.49
N ILE A 532 4.39 -56.06 -11.13
CA ILE A 532 4.78 -55.27 -12.32
C ILE A 532 5.30 -53.87 -11.95
N GLY A 533 5.52 -53.57 -10.67
CA GLY A 533 6.09 -52.31 -10.19
C GLY A 533 5.07 -51.21 -9.88
N LEU A 534 3.77 -51.51 -9.81
CA LEU A 534 2.72 -50.59 -9.39
C LEU A 534 2.31 -50.91 -7.94
N ASP A 535 3.06 -50.34 -6.99
CA ASP A 535 2.97 -50.60 -5.56
C ASP A 535 1.84 -49.77 -4.90
N TYR A 536 0.58 -49.99 -5.28
CA TYR A 536 -0.57 -49.29 -4.68
C TYR A 536 -0.84 -49.73 -3.23
N GLY A 537 -0.81 -48.77 -2.31
CA GLY A 537 -1.19 -48.95 -0.90
C GLY A 537 -2.71 -48.91 -0.67
N PRO A 538 -3.16 -49.10 0.58
CA PRO A 538 -4.58 -49.31 0.90
C PRO A 538 -5.53 -48.23 0.38
N SER A 539 -5.14 -46.96 0.40
CA SER A 539 -5.99 -45.86 -0.08
C SER A 539 -6.29 -45.99 -1.58
N PHE A 540 -5.33 -46.43 -2.39
CA PHE A 540 -5.47 -46.57 -3.85
C PHE A 540 -6.07 -47.91 -4.28
N GLN A 541 -6.34 -48.83 -3.35
CA GLN A 541 -6.96 -50.13 -3.63
C GLN A 541 -8.50 -50.07 -3.62
N ALA A 542 -9.07 -49.18 -4.43
CA ALA A 542 -10.50 -48.85 -4.40
C ALA A 542 -11.38 -49.66 -5.38
N MET A 543 -10.79 -50.52 -6.23
CA MET A 543 -11.54 -51.40 -7.14
C MET A 543 -12.17 -52.58 -6.41
N ASN A 544 -13.47 -52.81 -6.62
CA ASN A 544 -14.22 -53.97 -6.15
C ASN A 544 -15.06 -54.57 -7.30
N ASN A 545 -15.55 -55.81 -7.15
CA ASN A 545 -16.39 -56.49 -8.16
C ASN A 545 -15.80 -56.40 -9.58
N ILE A 546 -14.52 -56.74 -9.70
CA ILE A 546 -13.75 -56.59 -10.93
C ILE A 546 -14.09 -57.74 -11.89
N ALA A 547 -14.35 -57.41 -13.16
CA ALA A 547 -14.51 -58.40 -14.22
C ALA A 547 -13.80 -57.95 -15.50
N CYS A 548 -13.39 -58.91 -16.33
CA CYS A 548 -12.75 -58.64 -17.61
C CYS A 548 -13.31 -59.51 -18.75
N SER A 549 -13.00 -59.12 -19.97
CA SER A 549 -13.25 -59.87 -21.21
C SER A 549 -11.93 -60.11 -21.97
N ASP A 550 -11.90 -61.13 -22.82
CA ASP A 550 -10.75 -61.43 -23.68
C ASP A 550 -10.49 -60.33 -24.73
N ASP A 551 -11.50 -59.50 -25.02
CA ASP A 551 -11.45 -58.40 -26.00
C ASP A 551 -10.86 -57.09 -25.44
N GLY A 552 -10.10 -57.16 -24.33
CA GLY A 552 -9.47 -55.99 -23.72
C GLY A 552 -10.49 -55.01 -23.10
N GLN A 553 -11.62 -55.53 -22.61
CA GLN A 553 -12.58 -54.77 -21.82
C GLN A 553 -12.49 -55.16 -20.34
N ALA A 554 -12.73 -54.21 -19.45
CA ALA A 554 -12.83 -54.48 -18.01
C ALA A 554 -13.90 -53.60 -17.36
N THR A 555 -14.47 -54.10 -16.27
CA THR A 555 -15.46 -53.42 -15.44
C THR A 555 -15.11 -53.54 -13.96
N ALA A 556 -15.46 -52.54 -13.16
CA ALA A 556 -15.31 -52.57 -11.71
C ALA A 556 -16.29 -51.61 -11.02
N GLU A 557 -16.57 -51.90 -9.76
CA GLU A 557 -17.20 -50.97 -8.83
C GLU A 557 -16.11 -50.23 -8.04
N ILE A 558 -15.98 -48.93 -8.26
CA ILE A 558 -14.99 -48.07 -7.61
C ILE A 558 -15.62 -47.41 -6.39
N GLN A 559 -15.06 -47.69 -5.21
CA GLN A 559 -15.45 -47.00 -3.99
C GLN A 559 -14.95 -45.55 -4.04
N VAL A 560 -15.85 -44.57 -3.86
CA VAL A 560 -15.45 -43.16 -3.80
C VAL A 560 -14.73 -42.92 -2.48
N PHE A 561 -13.54 -42.32 -2.56
CA PHE A 561 -12.72 -41.99 -1.41
C PHE A 561 -13.35 -40.86 -0.59
N GLU A 562 -13.61 -41.12 0.69
CA GLU A 562 -14.08 -40.12 1.65
C GLU A 562 -12.93 -39.73 2.58
N LEU A 563 -12.70 -38.42 2.73
CA LEU A 563 -11.72 -37.89 3.67
C LEU A 563 -12.20 -38.14 5.11
N SER A 564 -11.31 -38.56 5.98
CA SER A 564 -11.67 -38.85 7.38
C SER A 564 -12.05 -37.55 8.11
N SER A 565 -13.06 -37.61 8.98
CA SER A 565 -13.66 -36.46 9.67
C SER A 565 -12.72 -35.65 10.59
N ASN A 566 -11.48 -36.09 10.78
CA ASN A 566 -10.45 -35.40 11.55
C ASN A 566 -9.53 -34.51 10.69
N GLU A 567 -9.66 -34.52 9.36
CA GLU A 567 -8.89 -33.65 8.47
C GLU A 567 -9.63 -32.32 8.31
N SER A 568 -8.97 -31.21 8.67
CA SER A 568 -9.55 -29.85 8.58
C SER A 568 -9.62 -29.40 7.12
N VAL A 569 -10.62 -29.88 6.38
CA VAL A 569 -10.75 -29.56 4.96
C VAL A 569 -11.39 -28.17 4.82
N ASN A 570 -10.58 -27.16 4.47
CA ASN A 570 -11.09 -25.80 4.17
C ASN A 570 -11.99 -25.76 2.92
N SER A 571 -11.91 -26.75 2.02
CA SER A 571 -12.82 -26.91 0.88
C SER A 571 -12.88 -28.34 0.36
N VAL A 572 -14.08 -28.90 0.18
CA VAL A 572 -14.25 -30.21 -0.47
C VAL A 572 -13.88 -30.08 -1.95
N PRO A 573 -12.95 -30.92 -2.46
CA PRO A 573 -12.60 -30.92 -3.87
C PRO A 573 -13.72 -31.50 -4.71
N VAL A 574 -13.78 -31.15 -6.00
CA VAL A 574 -14.76 -31.73 -6.93
C VAL A 574 -14.62 -33.25 -6.93
N ILE A 575 -13.43 -33.79 -7.18
CA ILE A 575 -13.15 -35.23 -7.09
C ILE A 575 -11.83 -35.46 -6.37
N HIS A 576 -11.78 -36.45 -5.49
CA HIS A 576 -10.52 -36.80 -4.82
C HIS A 576 -9.56 -37.50 -5.80
N PRO A 577 -8.25 -37.19 -5.79
CA PRO A 577 -7.27 -37.82 -6.69
C PRO A 577 -7.26 -39.35 -6.64
N VAL A 578 -7.48 -39.93 -5.46
CA VAL A 578 -7.56 -41.39 -5.26
C VAL A 578 -8.68 -42.02 -6.07
N THR A 579 -9.88 -41.42 -6.05
CA THR A 579 -11.04 -41.92 -6.80
C THR A 579 -10.79 -41.85 -8.30
N LEU A 580 -10.24 -40.73 -8.78
CA LEU A 580 -9.94 -40.53 -10.19
C LEU A 580 -8.85 -41.49 -10.69
N ASP A 581 -7.81 -41.73 -9.88
CA ASP A 581 -6.76 -42.70 -10.19
C ASP A 581 -7.30 -44.14 -10.20
N ALA A 582 -8.15 -44.52 -9.23
CA ALA A 582 -8.75 -45.84 -9.18
C ALA A 582 -9.61 -46.16 -10.42
N VAL A 583 -10.29 -45.17 -10.99
CA VAL A 583 -10.99 -45.34 -12.28
C VAL A 583 -9.98 -45.57 -13.42
N ALA A 584 -8.84 -44.86 -13.41
CA ALA A 584 -7.78 -45.05 -14.40
C ALA A 584 -7.08 -46.42 -14.27
N GLN A 585 -6.93 -46.96 -13.06
CA GLN A 585 -6.32 -48.28 -12.82
C GLN A 585 -7.02 -49.42 -13.56
N LEU A 586 -8.30 -49.25 -13.93
CA LEU A 586 -9.06 -50.25 -14.68
C LEU A 586 -8.39 -50.60 -16.03
N LEU A 587 -7.61 -49.68 -16.61
CA LEU A 587 -6.83 -49.94 -17.83
C LEU A 587 -5.88 -51.12 -17.65
N PHE A 588 -5.31 -51.31 -16.46
CA PHE A 588 -4.38 -52.40 -16.18
C PHE A 588 -5.09 -53.75 -16.16
N VAL A 589 -6.33 -53.79 -15.67
CA VAL A 589 -7.18 -54.98 -15.69
C VAL A 589 -7.47 -55.39 -17.14
N ALA A 590 -7.84 -54.43 -17.99
CA ALA A 590 -8.13 -54.68 -19.39
C ALA A 590 -6.89 -55.13 -20.19
N LEU A 591 -5.73 -54.48 -19.97
CA LEU A 591 -4.48 -54.79 -20.68
C LEU A 591 -3.80 -56.10 -20.26
N SER A 592 -4.06 -56.56 -19.04
CA SER A 592 -3.52 -57.83 -18.50
C SER A 592 -4.52 -58.99 -18.59
N LYS A 593 -5.74 -58.76 -19.10
CA LYS A 593 -6.86 -59.72 -19.06
C LYS A 593 -7.12 -60.27 -17.65
N GLY A 594 -7.16 -59.36 -16.67
CA GLY A 594 -7.33 -59.71 -15.25
C GLY A 594 -6.11 -60.40 -14.63
N GLY A 595 -4.90 -59.96 -14.98
CA GLY A 595 -3.64 -60.50 -14.45
C GLY A 595 -3.13 -61.78 -15.12
N LYS A 596 -3.77 -62.25 -16.20
CA LYS A 596 -3.39 -63.48 -16.92
C LYS A 596 -2.25 -63.29 -17.92
N GLU A 597 -2.13 -62.11 -18.51
CA GLU A 597 -1.07 -61.76 -19.44
C GLU A 597 -0.05 -60.85 -18.76
N ASP A 598 1.24 -61.14 -18.92
CA ASP A 598 2.30 -60.25 -18.44
C ASP A 598 2.24 -58.90 -19.16
N MET A 599 2.37 -57.83 -18.38
CA MET A 599 2.52 -56.48 -18.89
C MET A 599 3.66 -55.75 -18.17
N PRO A 600 4.48 -54.97 -18.89
CA PRO A 600 5.51 -54.17 -18.26
C PRO A 600 4.91 -52.94 -17.56
N THR A 601 5.64 -52.34 -16.62
CA THR A 601 5.23 -51.12 -15.90
C THR A 601 4.85 -50.03 -16.89
N THR A 602 3.60 -49.58 -16.82
CA THR A 602 3.02 -48.66 -17.80
C THR A 602 2.41 -47.47 -17.06
N ILE A 603 2.73 -46.25 -17.50
CA ILE A 603 2.26 -45.02 -16.86
C ILE A 603 1.49 -44.13 -17.84
N PRO A 604 0.49 -43.37 -17.38
CA PRO A 604 -0.17 -42.34 -18.18
C PRO A 604 0.82 -41.29 -18.70
N THR A 605 0.76 -40.97 -19.99
CA THR A 605 1.59 -39.93 -20.62
C THR A 605 0.78 -38.84 -21.29
N ARG A 606 -0.42 -39.16 -21.80
CA ARG A 606 -1.31 -38.16 -22.42
C ARG A 606 -2.78 -38.48 -22.22
N ILE A 607 -3.59 -37.44 -22.03
CA ILE A 607 -5.05 -37.50 -22.03
C ILE A 607 -5.56 -36.52 -23.09
N THR A 608 -6.23 -37.04 -24.12
CA THR A 608 -6.79 -36.19 -25.17
C THR A 608 -8.01 -35.42 -24.68
N ASP A 609 -8.89 -36.12 -23.95
CA ASP A 609 -10.15 -35.57 -23.47
C ASP A 609 -10.58 -36.31 -22.20
N CYS A 610 -10.77 -35.55 -21.11
CA CYS A 610 -11.33 -36.02 -19.86
C CYS A 610 -12.41 -35.04 -19.42
N TRP A 611 -13.58 -35.55 -19.06
CA TRP A 611 -14.68 -34.76 -18.53
C TRP A 611 -15.09 -35.31 -17.17
N ILE A 612 -15.28 -34.40 -16.21
CA ILE A 612 -15.62 -34.70 -14.82
C ILE A 612 -16.84 -33.87 -14.42
N SER A 613 -17.86 -34.51 -13.86
CA SER A 613 -19.07 -33.84 -13.38
C SER A 613 -18.79 -32.93 -12.17
N ASN A 614 -19.48 -31.79 -12.09
CA ASN A 614 -19.46 -30.92 -10.91
C ASN A 614 -20.42 -31.41 -9.80
N GLU A 615 -21.15 -32.50 -10.03
CA GLU A 615 -22.06 -33.12 -9.04
C GLU A 615 -21.31 -33.97 -8.00
N PHE A 616 -20.01 -34.22 -8.19
CA PHE A 616 -19.17 -34.78 -7.14
C PHE A 616 -18.94 -33.75 -6.01
N GLY A 617 -18.96 -34.21 -4.75
CA GLY A 617 -18.81 -33.37 -3.55
C GLY A 617 -20.09 -32.69 -3.07
N GLN A 618 -21.25 -32.93 -3.71
CA GLN A 618 -22.58 -32.46 -3.27
C GLN A 618 -23.30 -33.55 -2.45
N GLU A 619 -24.39 -33.23 -1.74
CA GLU A 619 -25.20 -34.20 -0.97
C GLU A 619 -25.67 -35.42 -1.80
N SER A 620 -25.73 -35.26 -3.13
CA SER A 620 -26.11 -36.30 -4.09
C SER A 620 -24.95 -37.14 -4.63
N SER A 621 -23.75 -37.01 -4.05
CA SER A 621 -22.55 -37.71 -4.54
C SER A 621 -22.70 -39.23 -4.47
N PRO A 622 -22.27 -39.96 -5.52
CA PRO A 622 -22.30 -41.41 -5.49
C PRO A 622 -21.26 -41.93 -4.48
N THR A 623 -21.63 -42.93 -3.68
CA THR A 623 -20.68 -43.64 -2.82
C THR A 623 -19.89 -44.69 -3.58
N VAL A 624 -20.44 -45.20 -4.70
CA VAL A 624 -19.83 -46.20 -5.57
C VAL A 624 -20.07 -45.82 -7.02
N LEU A 625 -19.02 -45.84 -7.83
CA LEU A 625 -19.08 -45.64 -9.28
C LEU A 625 -18.95 -46.99 -10.00
N GLN A 626 -19.74 -47.19 -11.05
CA GLN A 626 -19.58 -48.33 -11.96
C GLN A 626 -18.73 -47.87 -13.15
N ALA A 627 -17.48 -48.33 -13.18
CA ALA A 627 -16.51 -48.00 -14.22
C ALA A 627 -16.41 -49.14 -15.24
N CYS A 628 -16.28 -48.76 -16.51
CA CYS A 628 -15.90 -49.66 -17.59
C CYS A 628 -14.77 -49.06 -18.41
N THR A 629 -13.94 -49.91 -18.99
CA THR A 629 -12.87 -49.49 -19.89
C THR A 629 -12.73 -50.44 -21.06
N ARG A 630 -12.23 -49.90 -22.18
CA ARG A 630 -11.71 -50.65 -23.31
C ARG A 630 -10.29 -50.18 -23.56
N SER A 631 -9.36 -51.12 -23.55
CA SER A 631 -7.93 -50.85 -23.73
C SER A 631 -7.36 -51.64 -24.88
N ILE A 632 -6.58 -50.97 -25.73
CA ILE A 632 -5.90 -51.57 -26.87
C ILE A 632 -4.39 -51.28 -26.82
N ARG A 633 -3.57 -52.28 -27.17
CA ARG A 633 -2.12 -52.10 -27.33
C ARG A 633 -1.82 -51.54 -28.71
N LYS A 634 -1.13 -50.39 -28.78
CA LYS A 634 -0.67 -49.74 -30.01
C LYS A 634 0.85 -49.87 -30.13
N GLY A 635 1.30 -50.93 -30.78
CA GLY A 635 2.73 -51.25 -30.91
C GLY A 635 3.33 -51.82 -29.62
N PHE A 636 4.65 -51.71 -29.47
CA PHE A 636 5.39 -52.35 -28.37
C PHE A 636 5.35 -51.60 -27.03
N ARG A 637 5.14 -50.28 -27.05
CA ARG A 637 5.28 -49.42 -25.86
C ARG A 637 4.06 -48.59 -25.53
N ASN A 638 3.11 -48.43 -26.44
CA ASN A 638 2.02 -47.49 -26.26
C ASN A 638 0.71 -48.25 -26.11
N THR A 639 -0.14 -47.77 -25.22
CA THR A 639 -1.49 -48.31 -25.02
C THR A 639 -2.48 -47.17 -25.04
N GLU A 640 -3.68 -47.44 -25.53
CA GLU A 640 -4.77 -46.48 -25.61
C GLU A 640 -5.98 -47.06 -24.90
N SER A 641 -6.55 -46.29 -23.98
CA SER A 641 -7.70 -46.72 -23.17
C SER A 641 -8.80 -45.67 -23.19
N GLU A 642 -10.03 -46.15 -23.37
CA GLU A 642 -11.24 -45.36 -23.18
C GLU A 642 -11.87 -45.80 -21.85
N ILE A 643 -12.22 -44.86 -20.97
CA ILE A 643 -12.74 -45.17 -19.63
C ILE A 643 -13.99 -44.35 -19.36
N PHE A 644 -15.02 -44.97 -18.82
CA PHE A 644 -16.28 -44.32 -18.46
C PHE A 644 -16.71 -44.77 -17.07
N ALA A 645 -17.20 -43.85 -16.26
CA ALA A 645 -17.77 -44.17 -14.95
C ALA A 645 -19.12 -43.47 -14.74
N LEU A 646 -20.10 -44.25 -14.29
CA LEU A 646 -21.47 -43.81 -14.03
C LEU A 646 -21.87 -44.13 -12.60
N ASP A 647 -22.85 -43.41 -12.08
CA ASP A 647 -23.47 -43.74 -10.80
C ASP A 647 -24.46 -44.90 -10.96
N ARG A 648 -24.34 -45.91 -10.10
CA ARG A 648 -25.21 -47.11 -10.09
C ARG A 648 -26.68 -46.76 -9.84
N ARG A 649 -26.98 -45.71 -9.06
CA ARG A 649 -28.35 -45.35 -8.68
C ARG A 649 -29.05 -44.52 -9.75
N SER A 650 -28.38 -43.49 -10.26
CA SER A 650 -28.96 -42.56 -11.23
C SER A 650 -28.73 -42.95 -12.69
N GLY A 651 -27.76 -43.82 -12.98
CA GLY A 651 -27.36 -44.20 -14.33
C GLY A 651 -26.72 -43.04 -15.13
N ARG A 652 -26.34 -41.95 -14.45
CA ARG A 652 -25.77 -40.75 -15.08
C ARG A 652 -24.24 -40.84 -15.16
N PRO A 653 -23.61 -40.31 -16.22
CA PRO A 653 -22.16 -40.30 -16.34
C PRO A 653 -21.57 -39.24 -15.40
N PHE A 654 -20.57 -39.65 -14.63
CA PHE A 654 -19.86 -38.78 -13.69
C PHE A 654 -18.42 -38.48 -14.17
N LEU A 655 -17.83 -39.40 -14.93
CA LEU A 655 -16.47 -39.29 -15.44
C LEU A 655 -16.39 -39.97 -16.80
N SER A 656 -15.72 -39.32 -17.75
CA SER A 656 -15.36 -39.94 -19.03
C SER A 656 -13.95 -39.53 -19.43
N ILE A 657 -13.14 -40.51 -19.82
CA ILE A 657 -11.81 -40.33 -20.38
C ILE A 657 -11.86 -40.93 -21.77
N ALA A 658 -12.03 -40.07 -22.79
CA ALA A 658 -12.25 -40.54 -24.15
C ALA A 658 -11.01 -41.21 -24.72
N LYS A 659 -9.82 -40.75 -24.32
CA LYS A 659 -8.56 -41.33 -24.76
C LYS A 659 -7.44 -41.05 -23.78
N LEU A 660 -7.01 -42.10 -23.08
CA LEU A 660 -5.84 -42.16 -22.22
C LEU A 660 -4.73 -42.91 -22.94
N GLU A 661 -3.65 -42.22 -23.26
CA GLU A 661 -2.42 -42.83 -23.76
C GLU A 661 -1.48 -43.09 -22.60
N SER A 662 -0.95 -44.30 -22.55
CA SER A 662 0.06 -44.69 -21.57
C SER A 662 1.25 -45.34 -22.27
N THR A 663 2.41 -45.19 -21.64
CA THR A 663 3.69 -45.63 -22.19
C THR A 663 4.39 -46.55 -21.22
N THR A 664 4.93 -47.65 -21.74
CA THR A 664 5.76 -48.57 -20.98
C THR A 664 7.07 -47.88 -20.57
N VAL A 665 7.33 -47.83 -19.27
CA VAL A 665 8.62 -47.40 -18.73
C VAL A 665 9.54 -48.60 -18.84
N SER A 666 10.55 -48.53 -19.72
CA SER A 666 11.56 -49.57 -19.78
C SER A 666 12.34 -49.56 -18.48
N SER A 667 12.10 -50.54 -17.60
CA SER A 667 13.04 -50.80 -16.52
C SER A 667 14.35 -51.25 -17.17
N GLU A 668 15.44 -50.52 -16.95
CA GLU A 668 16.80 -51.02 -17.17
C GLU A 668 17.15 -52.21 -16.24
N LEU A 669 16.18 -52.70 -15.45
CA LEU A 669 16.28 -53.79 -14.49
C LEU A 669 15.75 -55.15 -14.99
N ARG A 670 15.90 -55.45 -16.29
CA ARG A 670 15.91 -56.86 -16.76
C ARG A 670 17.24 -57.17 -17.46
N GLY A 671 18.31 -57.00 -16.71
CA GLY A 671 19.60 -57.67 -16.93
C GLY A 671 19.69 -59.06 -16.28
N GLN A 672 18.60 -59.55 -15.68
CA GLN A 672 18.49 -60.95 -15.24
C GLN A 672 17.59 -61.70 -16.21
N GLU A 673 18.15 -62.73 -16.83
CA GLU A 673 17.43 -63.75 -17.57
C GLU A 673 16.23 -64.23 -16.74
N ASN A 674 15.03 -64.01 -17.25
CA ASN A 674 13.81 -64.49 -16.63
C ASN A 674 13.74 -66.02 -16.87
N PRO A 675 13.92 -66.90 -15.88
CA PRO A 675 14.02 -68.34 -16.11
C PRO A 675 12.73 -68.98 -16.65
N GLY A 676 11.62 -68.22 -16.67
CA GLY A 676 10.32 -68.63 -17.19
C GLY A 676 9.88 -67.93 -18.48
N ALA A 677 10.68 -67.04 -19.08
CA ALA A 677 10.31 -66.46 -20.37
C ALA A 677 10.33 -67.55 -21.45
N LYS A 678 9.16 -67.94 -21.98
CA LYS A 678 9.06 -68.86 -23.11
C LYS A 678 9.85 -68.29 -24.28
N GLN A 679 11.02 -68.87 -24.54
CA GLN A 679 11.86 -68.56 -25.68
C GLN A 679 11.13 -69.05 -26.93
N GLN A 680 10.37 -68.17 -27.57
CA GLN A 680 9.53 -68.52 -28.74
C GLN A 680 10.31 -68.50 -30.06
N CYS A 681 11.45 -67.80 -30.08
CA CYS A 681 12.29 -67.66 -31.26
C CYS A 681 13.65 -68.30 -31.02
N TYR A 682 14.01 -69.26 -31.87
CA TYR A 682 15.33 -69.86 -31.91
C TYR A 682 16.01 -69.47 -33.22
N HIS A 683 17.29 -69.14 -33.14
CA HIS A 683 18.13 -69.00 -34.33
C HIS A 683 19.09 -70.20 -34.38
N LEU A 684 18.99 -70.98 -35.45
CA LEU A 684 19.95 -72.04 -35.74
C LEU A 684 21.28 -71.41 -36.15
N SER A 685 22.22 -71.34 -35.20
CA SER A 685 23.61 -70.97 -35.46
C SER A 685 24.39 -72.23 -35.82
N TRP A 686 24.69 -72.40 -37.11
CA TRP A 686 25.57 -73.46 -37.59
C TRP A 686 27.02 -73.07 -37.32
N GLN A 687 27.72 -73.86 -36.51
CA GLN A 687 29.14 -73.69 -36.20
C GLN A 687 29.97 -74.75 -36.94
N PRO A 688 31.21 -74.44 -37.36
CA PRO A 688 32.09 -75.41 -38.01
C PRO A 688 32.46 -76.55 -37.06
N ASP A 689 32.33 -77.80 -37.51
CA ASP A 689 32.81 -78.97 -36.77
C ASP A 689 34.31 -79.14 -37.00
N VAL A 690 35.10 -78.79 -35.98
CA VAL A 690 36.58 -78.77 -36.03
C VAL A 690 37.16 -80.15 -36.39
N SER A 691 36.44 -81.24 -36.13
CA SER A 691 36.89 -82.61 -36.45
C SER A 691 36.85 -82.93 -37.94
N MET A 692 36.08 -82.16 -38.72
CA MET A 692 35.90 -82.36 -40.17
C MET A 692 36.59 -81.29 -41.04
N MET A 693 37.33 -80.36 -40.42
CA MET A 693 38.03 -79.30 -41.14
C MET A 693 39.46 -79.72 -41.52
N SER A 694 39.91 -79.35 -42.72
CA SER A 694 41.31 -79.50 -43.11
C SER A 694 42.20 -78.47 -42.38
N ASN A 695 43.51 -78.74 -42.29
CA ASN A 695 44.44 -77.82 -41.61
C ASN A 695 44.43 -76.40 -42.20
N GLU A 696 44.22 -76.25 -43.51
CA GLU A 696 44.12 -74.94 -44.17
C GLU A 696 42.83 -74.20 -43.79
N GLU A 697 41.71 -74.91 -43.65
CA GLU A 697 40.42 -74.34 -43.23
C GLU A 697 40.39 -73.98 -41.74
N ILE A 698 41.06 -74.77 -40.89
CA ILE A 698 41.29 -74.43 -39.48
C ILE A 698 42.14 -73.17 -39.40
N GLN A 699 43.20 -73.07 -40.20
CA GLN A 699 44.06 -71.89 -40.24
C GLN A 699 43.30 -70.65 -40.75
N TYR A 700 42.39 -70.79 -41.70
CA TYR A 700 41.49 -69.73 -42.15
C TYR A 700 40.48 -69.30 -41.07
N ALA A 701 39.87 -70.24 -40.35
CA ALA A 701 38.95 -69.93 -39.26
C ALA A 701 39.65 -69.25 -38.07
N CYS A 702 40.85 -69.72 -37.70
CA CYS A 702 41.69 -69.10 -36.68
C CYS A 702 42.23 -67.72 -37.12
N THR A 703 42.50 -67.51 -38.42
CA THR A 703 42.91 -66.18 -38.92
C THR A 703 41.74 -65.21 -39.00
N LYS A 704 40.53 -65.66 -39.32
CA LYS A 704 39.32 -64.84 -39.26
C LYS A 704 38.96 -64.45 -37.81
N GLY A 705 39.16 -65.36 -36.86
CA GLY A 705 39.11 -65.06 -35.41
C GLY A 705 40.20 -64.10 -34.95
N ARG A 706 41.41 -64.16 -35.54
CA ARG A 706 42.50 -63.19 -35.31
C ARG A 706 42.26 -61.82 -35.95
N MET A 707 41.55 -61.72 -37.07
CA MET A 707 41.24 -60.42 -37.69
C MET A 707 40.20 -59.62 -36.89
N ALA A 708 39.32 -60.29 -36.13
CA ALA A 708 38.46 -59.61 -35.14
C ALA A 708 39.23 -59.18 -33.88
N ALA A 709 40.42 -59.74 -33.63
CA ALA A 709 41.28 -59.46 -32.48
C ALA A 709 42.50 -58.56 -32.80
N LEU A 710 42.69 -58.15 -34.06
CA LEU A 710 43.77 -57.26 -34.50
C LEU A 710 43.27 -55.83 -34.70
N CYS A 711 43.01 -55.14 -33.58
CA CYS A 711 43.42 -53.75 -33.31
C CYS A 711 42.95 -53.37 -31.89
N PRO A 712 43.72 -52.69 -31.02
CA PRO A 712 45.17 -52.51 -30.93
C PRO A 712 45.70 -52.72 -29.50
N ALA A 713 46.75 -53.54 -29.34
CA ALA A 713 47.57 -53.50 -28.14
C ALA A 713 48.26 -52.11 -28.05
N ASN A 714 47.99 -51.43 -26.93
CA ASN A 714 48.44 -50.11 -26.46
C ASN A 714 47.73 -48.86 -27.02
N MET A 715 46.66 -48.47 -26.31
CA MET A 715 46.01 -47.15 -26.33
C MET A 715 47.02 -45.97 -26.26
N ARG A 716 48.13 -46.16 -25.52
CA ARG A 716 49.26 -45.19 -25.44
C ARG A 716 49.99 -44.95 -26.76
N ASN A 717 49.99 -45.90 -27.70
CA ASN A 717 50.70 -45.76 -28.98
C ASN A 717 49.86 -45.05 -30.06
N ASN A 718 48.53 -44.97 -29.89
CA ASN A 718 47.62 -44.35 -30.86
C ASN A 718 47.45 -42.84 -30.64
N LEU A 719 47.59 -42.39 -29.39
CA LEU A 719 47.44 -40.98 -29.02
C LEU A 719 48.48 -40.07 -29.70
N PRO A 720 49.79 -40.42 -29.79
CA PRO A 720 50.77 -39.60 -30.51
C PRO A 720 50.46 -39.40 -31.99
N PHE A 721 49.94 -40.45 -32.67
CA PHE A 721 49.53 -40.35 -34.07
C PHE A 721 48.32 -39.43 -34.26
N LEU A 722 47.32 -39.51 -33.37
CA LEU A 722 46.13 -38.67 -33.43
C LEU A 722 46.45 -37.20 -33.11
N ILE A 723 47.33 -36.95 -32.13
CA ILE A 723 47.85 -35.59 -31.86
C ILE A 723 48.59 -35.07 -33.10
N PHE A 724 49.40 -35.90 -33.75
CA PHE A 724 50.07 -35.53 -34.99
C PHE A 724 49.09 -35.17 -36.12
N THR A 725 48.00 -35.90 -36.33
CA THR A 725 47.01 -35.56 -37.36
C THR A 725 46.31 -34.22 -37.06
N LEU A 726 46.05 -33.91 -35.79
CA LEU A 726 45.54 -32.61 -35.36
C LEU A 726 46.57 -31.49 -35.61
N ILE A 727 47.85 -31.72 -35.34
CA ILE A 727 48.95 -30.77 -35.66
C ILE A 727 49.03 -30.52 -37.16
N VAL A 728 48.98 -31.56 -38.00
CA VAL A 728 48.98 -31.42 -39.47
C VAL A 728 47.76 -30.63 -39.95
N LYS A 729 46.59 -30.88 -39.37
CA LYS A 729 45.37 -30.16 -39.70
C LYS A 729 45.47 -28.68 -39.32
N ALA A 730 45.99 -28.37 -38.12
CA ALA A 730 46.21 -27.01 -37.66
C ALA A 730 47.27 -26.27 -38.51
N TYR A 731 48.36 -26.95 -38.87
CA TYR A 731 49.37 -26.40 -39.77
C TYR A 731 48.79 -26.06 -41.16
N ASN A 732 48.00 -26.97 -41.72
CA ASN A 732 47.36 -26.75 -43.03
C ASN A 732 46.30 -25.65 -43.00
N SER A 733 45.57 -25.48 -41.89
CA SER A 733 44.51 -24.47 -41.78
C SER A 733 44.99 -23.07 -41.43
N VAL A 734 46.10 -22.93 -40.70
CA VAL A 734 46.56 -21.62 -40.16
C VAL A 734 47.92 -21.19 -40.68
N LEU A 735 48.87 -22.12 -40.83
CA LEU A 735 50.29 -21.79 -40.98
C LEU A 735 50.81 -21.85 -42.42
N LYS A 736 49.96 -22.24 -43.38
CA LYS A 736 50.22 -22.11 -44.82
C LYS A 736 50.12 -20.64 -45.30
N GLY A 737 49.43 -19.79 -44.55
CA GLY A 737 49.40 -18.33 -44.73
C GLY A 737 50.38 -17.65 -43.77
N ALA A 738 51.05 -16.59 -44.22
CA ALA A 738 52.06 -15.84 -43.46
C ALA A 738 51.45 -15.02 -42.31
N ILE A 739 50.96 -15.69 -41.27
CA ILE A 739 50.52 -15.06 -40.02
C ILE A 739 51.74 -14.92 -39.09
N GLU A 740 52.14 -13.69 -38.78
CA GLU A 740 53.20 -13.42 -37.82
C GLU A 740 52.70 -13.66 -36.39
N VAL A 741 53.27 -14.68 -35.74
CA VAL A 741 52.99 -15.00 -34.34
C VAL A 741 53.81 -14.06 -33.45
N GLN A 742 53.14 -13.13 -32.77
CA GLN A 742 53.81 -12.08 -31.97
C GLN A 742 54.46 -12.65 -30.68
N ASP A 743 53.87 -13.69 -30.09
CA ASP A 743 54.32 -14.31 -28.84
C ASP A 743 55.58 -15.21 -29.03
N PRO A 744 56.67 -15.00 -28.26
CA PRO A 744 57.89 -15.80 -28.36
C PRO A 744 57.68 -17.31 -28.15
N VAL A 745 56.85 -17.71 -27.19
CA VAL A 745 56.60 -19.13 -26.86
C VAL A 745 55.86 -19.83 -28.00
N MET A 746 54.92 -19.12 -28.62
CA MET A 746 54.16 -19.63 -29.75
C MET A 746 55.00 -19.73 -31.03
N ARG A 747 56.05 -18.91 -31.19
CA ARG A 747 57.02 -19.05 -32.29
C ARG A 747 57.84 -20.33 -32.16
N ASP A 748 58.33 -20.65 -30.96
CA ASP A 748 59.07 -21.88 -30.71
C ASP A 748 58.18 -23.12 -30.91
N PHE A 749 56.94 -23.07 -30.42
CA PHE A 749 55.96 -24.15 -30.62
C PHE A 749 55.61 -24.34 -32.11
N ARG A 750 55.48 -23.25 -32.88
CA ARG A 750 55.33 -23.31 -34.34
C ARG A 750 56.51 -24.00 -35.02
N GLN A 751 57.73 -23.65 -34.63
CA GLN A 751 58.93 -24.25 -35.19
C GLN A 751 59.02 -25.75 -34.87
N TRP A 752 58.63 -26.15 -33.65
CA TRP A 752 58.52 -27.55 -33.26
C TRP A 752 57.47 -28.32 -34.10
N MET A 753 56.28 -27.76 -34.34
CA MET A 753 55.27 -28.40 -35.19
C MET A 753 55.78 -28.64 -36.63
N ILE A 754 56.50 -27.66 -37.21
CA ILE A 754 57.11 -27.82 -38.53
C ILE A 754 58.15 -28.94 -38.53
N GLN A 755 58.97 -29.03 -37.48
CA GLN A 755 59.94 -30.12 -37.33
C GLN A 755 59.28 -31.49 -37.20
N GLN A 756 58.13 -31.60 -36.52
CA GLN A 756 57.38 -32.87 -36.42
C GLN A 756 56.83 -33.31 -37.78
N ILE A 757 56.27 -32.38 -38.56
CA ILE A 757 55.76 -32.66 -39.90
C ILE A 757 56.89 -33.10 -40.84
N GLN A 758 58.03 -32.42 -40.79
CA GLN A 758 59.22 -32.82 -41.56
C GLN A 758 59.75 -34.19 -41.12
N SER A 759 59.78 -34.47 -39.81
CA SER A 759 60.24 -35.76 -39.27
C SER A 759 59.32 -36.91 -39.70
N PHE A 760 58.01 -36.67 -39.79
CA PHE A 760 57.05 -37.63 -40.34
C PHE A 760 57.29 -37.90 -41.84
N ALA A 761 57.54 -36.85 -42.62
CA ALA A 761 57.80 -36.99 -44.06
C ALA A 761 59.07 -37.81 -44.35
N HIS A 762 60.09 -37.68 -43.49
CA HIS A 762 61.37 -38.40 -43.58
C HIS A 762 61.38 -39.76 -42.85
N ASN A 763 60.22 -40.29 -42.46
CA ASN A 763 60.06 -41.58 -41.76
C ASN A 763 60.84 -41.71 -40.44
N ARG A 764 61.01 -40.62 -39.69
CA ARG A 764 61.79 -40.61 -38.43
C ARG A 764 60.95 -40.85 -37.18
N LEU A 765 59.61 -40.93 -37.29
CA LEU A 765 58.71 -41.14 -36.17
C LEU A 765 58.17 -42.58 -36.19
N ALA A 766 57.90 -43.14 -35.02
CA ALA A 766 57.38 -44.51 -34.88
C ALA A 766 56.06 -44.74 -35.64
N TYR A 767 55.28 -43.67 -35.85
CA TYR A 767 54.01 -43.68 -36.58
C TYR A 767 54.14 -43.23 -38.05
N SER A 768 55.33 -43.29 -38.65
CA SER A 768 55.57 -42.95 -40.06
C SER A 768 55.54 -44.13 -41.03
N LEU A 769 55.17 -45.34 -40.57
CA LEU A 769 55.08 -46.54 -41.40
C LEU A 769 53.94 -46.43 -42.45
N PRO A 770 53.98 -47.21 -43.56
CA PRO A 770 53.00 -47.11 -44.65
C PRO A 770 51.54 -47.27 -44.21
N GLU A 771 51.28 -48.14 -43.25
CA GLU A 771 49.95 -48.41 -42.69
C GLU A 771 49.35 -47.16 -42.00
N TRP A 772 50.18 -46.41 -41.28
CA TRP A 772 49.78 -45.16 -40.62
C TRP A 772 49.59 -44.02 -41.62
N LYS A 773 50.33 -44.01 -42.73
CA LYS A 773 50.12 -43.04 -43.82
C LYS A 773 48.79 -43.28 -44.55
N ALA A 774 48.38 -44.54 -44.73
CA ALA A 774 47.07 -44.87 -45.26
C ALA A 774 45.95 -44.43 -44.29
N LEU A 775 46.12 -44.68 -42.99
CA LEU A 775 45.18 -44.22 -41.96
C LEU A 775 45.13 -42.68 -41.83
N ALA A 776 46.23 -41.98 -42.13
CA ALA A 776 46.27 -40.51 -42.15
C ALA A 776 45.43 -39.89 -43.28
N GLN A 777 45.15 -40.64 -44.34
CA GLN A 777 44.32 -40.19 -45.46
C GLN A 777 42.84 -40.59 -45.30
N ASP A 778 42.55 -41.61 -44.49
CA ASP A 778 41.18 -42.06 -44.19
C ASP A 778 40.55 -41.21 -43.07
N THR A 779 39.67 -40.29 -43.47
CA THR A 779 39.02 -39.34 -42.55
C THR A 779 37.95 -40.00 -41.67
N GLU A 780 37.36 -41.10 -42.12
CA GLU A 780 36.26 -41.77 -41.43
C GLU A 780 36.78 -42.73 -40.36
N ALA A 781 37.87 -43.45 -40.67
CA ALA A 781 38.61 -44.23 -39.68
C ALA A 781 39.18 -43.34 -38.55
N GLN A 782 39.66 -42.14 -38.87
CA GLN A 782 40.12 -41.16 -37.87
C GLN A 782 39.00 -40.71 -36.93
N LYS A 783 37.82 -40.38 -37.46
CA LYS A 783 36.65 -39.99 -36.65
C LYS A 783 36.19 -41.12 -35.74
N SER A 784 36.14 -42.35 -36.26
CA SER A 784 35.78 -43.54 -35.47
C SER A 784 36.76 -43.78 -34.31
N LEU A 785 38.06 -43.61 -34.56
CA LEU A 785 39.09 -43.76 -33.53
C LEU A 785 39.00 -42.65 -32.47
N LEU A 786 38.73 -41.41 -32.90
CA LEU A 786 38.57 -40.25 -32.02
C LEU A 786 37.36 -40.39 -31.08
N MET A 787 36.22 -40.84 -31.61
CA MET A 787 35.01 -41.06 -30.80
C MET A 787 35.19 -42.19 -29.78
N ARG A 788 35.94 -43.25 -30.12
CA ARG A 788 36.26 -44.33 -29.19
C ARG A 788 37.17 -43.88 -28.04
N LEU A 789 38.21 -43.09 -28.34
CA LEU A 789 39.16 -42.63 -27.31
C LEU A 789 38.53 -41.61 -26.35
N ILE A 790 37.64 -40.74 -26.83
CA ILE A 790 36.92 -39.75 -25.99
C ILE A 790 36.02 -40.43 -24.95
N GLN A 791 35.46 -41.61 -25.27
CA GLN A 791 34.55 -42.33 -24.37
C GLN A 791 35.27 -43.13 -23.28
N GLN A 792 36.57 -43.41 -23.44
CA GLN A 792 37.28 -44.37 -22.60
C GLN A 792 38.37 -43.76 -21.71
N ASP A 793 38.96 -42.61 -22.07
CA ASP A 793 40.04 -41.98 -21.30
C ASP A 793 39.85 -40.45 -21.17
N GLY A 794 39.84 -39.95 -19.93
CA GLY A 794 39.66 -38.54 -19.61
C GLY A 794 40.84 -37.66 -20.04
N GLU A 795 42.08 -38.19 -20.06
CA GLU A 795 43.27 -37.45 -20.49
C GLU A 795 43.29 -37.29 -22.02
N ALA A 796 42.95 -38.36 -22.75
CA ALA A 796 42.77 -38.33 -24.20
C ALA A 796 41.66 -37.35 -24.63
N LYS A 797 40.54 -37.31 -23.89
CA LYS A 797 39.45 -36.36 -24.14
C LYS A 797 39.90 -34.90 -24.04
N TRP A 798 40.73 -34.58 -23.04
CA TRP A 798 41.29 -33.24 -22.88
C TRP A 798 42.24 -32.88 -24.04
N LEU A 799 43.23 -33.72 -24.32
CA LEU A 799 44.22 -33.49 -25.41
C LEU A 799 43.56 -33.32 -26.78
N ILE A 800 42.53 -34.11 -27.08
CA ILE A 800 41.80 -34.01 -28.35
C ILE A 800 40.97 -32.73 -28.41
N THR A 801 40.32 -32.33 -27.32
CA THR A 801 39.52 -31.11 -27.26
C THR A 801 40.40 -29.87 -27.46
N VAL A 802 41.57 -29.83 -26.80
CA VAL A 802 42.56 -28.77 -27.00
C VAL A 802 43.13 -28.81 -28.43
N GLY A 803 43.50 -29.99 -28.94
CA GLY A 803 44.05 -30.16 -30.28
C GLY A 803 43.11 -29.75 -31.41
N LEU A 804 41.79 -29.90 -31.24
CA LEU A 804 40.78 -29.41 -32.19
C LEU A 804 40.68 -27.88 -32.22
N GLN A 805 40.99 -27.20 -31.11
CA GLN A 805 40.97 -25.74 -30.97
C GLN A 805 42.34 -25.09 -31.25
N LEU A 806 43.38 -25.90 -31.45
CA LEU A 806 44.75 -25.45 -31.73
C LEU A 806 44.87 -24.38 -32.83
N PRO A 807 44.12 -24.44 -33.96
CA PRO A 807 44.12 -23.37 -34.97
C PRO A 807 43.80 -21.98 -34.40
N TYR A 808 42.80 -21.89 -33.52
CA TYR A 808 42.32 -20.64 -32.96
C TYR A 808 43.24 -20.15 -31.82
N ILE A 809 43.80 -21.08 -31.04
CA ILE A 809 44.81 -20.77 -30.01
C ILE A 809 46.05 -20.12 -30.65
N LEU A 810 46.53 -20.65 -31.78
CA LEU A 810 47.69 -20.11 -32.49
C LEU A 810 47.45 -18.72 -33.13
N GLN A 811 46.19 -18.37 -33.39
CA GLN A 811 45.79 -17.05 -33.89
C GLN A 811 45.58 -16.02 -32.76
N GLY A 812 45.65 -16.45 -31.49
CA GLY A 812 45.40 -15.60 -30.33
C GLY A 812 43.91 -15.29 -30.08
N SER A 813 42.99 -16.01 -30.74
CA SER A 813 41.54 -15.78 -30.61
C SER A 813 40.90 -16.55 -29.45
N ILE A 814 41.58 -17.54 -28.87
CA ILE A 814 41.13 -18.30 -27.71
C ILE A 814 42.30 -18.45 -26.73
N ASP A 815 42.08 -18.11 -25.45
CA ASP A 815 43.04 -18.32 -24.36
C ASP A 815 42.88 -19.73 -23.75
N ILE A 816 44.00 -20.43 -23.52
CA ILE A 816 44.04 -21.84 -23.09
C ILE A 816 43.45 -22.05 -21.69
N GLN A 817 43.47 -21.02 -20.84
CA GLN A 817 43.01 -21.12 -19.45
C GLN A 817 41.49 -21.35 -19.32
N ILE A 818 40.68 -21.00 -20.33
CA ILE A 818 39.21 -21.05 -20.25
C ILE A 818 38.66 -22.50 -20.33
N HIS A 819 39.48 -23.48 -20.76
CA HIS A 819 39.02 -24.86 -20.97
C HIS A 819 39.71 -25.93 -20.10
N THR A 820 40.53 -25.56 -19.12
CA THR A 820 41.14 -26.51 -18.16
C THR A 820 40.28 -26.69 -16.91
N ILE A 821 39.30 -27.60 -16.95
CA ILE A 821 38.41 -27.92 -15.81
C ILE A 821 39.14 -28.66 -14.67
N SER A 822 40.36 -29.17 -14.87
CA SER A 822 40.98 -30.12 -13.92
C SER A 822 42.15 -29.61 -13.07
N LYS A 823 42.78 -28.45 -13.33
CA LYS A 823 43.83 -27.89 -12.43
C LYS A 823 43.95 -26.35 -12.53
N PRO A 824 43.45 -25.56 -11.56
CA PRO A 824 43.40 -24.10 -11.65
C PRO A 824 44.74 -23.36 -11.37
N HIS A 825 45.89 -24.04 -11.32
CA HIS A 825 47.18 -23.44 -10.91
C HIS A 825 48.40 -23.77 -11.80
N ALA A 826 48.21 -24.36 -12.99
CA ALA A 826 49.33 -24.57 -13.92
C ALA A 826 49.65 -23.27 -14.67
N SER A 827 50.94 -22.91 -14.76
CA SER A 827 51.35 -21.75 -15.55
C SER A 827 51.09 -22.00 -17.04
N ARG A 828 50.89 -20.93 -17.81
CA ARG A 828 50.65 -21.02 -19.25
C ARG A 828 51.79 -21.77 -19.96
N ASP A 829 53.03 -21.59 -19.52
CA ASP A 829 54.19 -22.27 -20.08
C ASP A 829 54.22 -23.77 -19.72
N GLU A 830 53.79 -24.16 -18.51
CA GLU A 830 53.65 -25.57 -18.12
C GLU A 830 52.57 -26.32 -18.91
N LEU A 831 51.49 -25.63 -19.30
CA LEU A 831 50.43 -26.19 -20.12
C LEU A 831 50.87 -26.41 -21.58
N PHE A 832 51.82 -25.61 -22.08
CA PHE A 832 52.40 -25.78 -23.42
C PHE A 832 53.55 -26.79 -23.47
N ALA A 833 54.28 -26.96 -22.37
CA ALA A 833 55.36 -27.95 -22.27
C ALA A 833 54.85 -29.40 -22.19
N ARG A 834 53.59 -29.59 -21.79
CA ARG A 834 52.89 -30.88 -21.76
C ARG A 834 52.19 -31.15 -23.08
#